data_AF-A0A9P7I0M7-F1
#
_entry.id   AF-A0A9P7I0M7-F1
#
_cell.length_a   1.000
_cell.length_b   1.000
_cell.length_c   1.000
_cell.angle_alpha   90.00
_cell.angle_beta   90.00
_cell.angle_gamma   90.00
#
_symmetry.space_group_name_H-M   'P 1'
#
loop_
_entity.id
_entity.type
_entity.pdbx_description
1 polymer ?
#
loop_
_entity_poly.entity_id
_entity_poly.type
_entity_poly.pdbx_seq_one_letter_code
_entity_poly.pdbx_strand_id
1 'polypeptide(L)'
;MDGANQETLNETIQATQNILGRRNDLCKLTRIQRFLHAMEHIEKLVTIFLNASDFVAFVWGPIKLALMLATTWTDAVRQLIDTYEEIAEALGNLAFFHTLIQSRDHLKLILEDYFSDILRFHRCVLDVFSRPEWKRVFKWAWGSFRREVKPILESLKRKQALLSDDKLQSHAILKEVQDSDQYAKDQFSNLQISLEDIRSTLASEQLQTKTLQAQEMKTYLESRLDVSKSRNDLQLESKDPILENSGNWIFSNPKFESWERENSQNDRILFLNGSPGSGKSTLAKTIIRHQKRKQAFEARGRSFLTYFFFKHDAEDRRTARSMLQHIIMQLVNADETIMRFAYERLSTMESTELADLKKLASDSMTSRPTATLVLDGLDEAVDSEPEISINWCLNELLTVARSSGCDLKILLCGQRDGRLDLLLSSHAQIRLDMVDAHQNDIEKFTRQQAAKIRARFQLTDQEEDNLIAKISTTSKGMFLYAKVVLDNLAMMDSIQEFEDELEGDTFPEDLDQAYERIAQRILKRHGPSRHRTVKKILGWVICAARPLRWREIQSRFCIDADKMTCNIRNLRRDSCKSICSSLVDVAKCDLFPSVESEQVVSMVHETATKYLIRNGTVNLLEEHVDMALFCCRYLSSRPFTTGKHQNISADIQSGYFGFLDYAASHYGVHIQEVEASEVSTGSALRLEAVKAAATDLAEANCKEAPAQSGQTDKHKTTQGLELAIQDNVLIVRTLIGLQREKSETVIFDATEGPIRHKCHKIQCSKFATGCLNEASLREHLAVHDRPFRCPHADCFAHTVGYASPRRLESHTEAFHQSVSRTKALFPPELETGGWNLYEACKAGDLAEVKRFHREGVNLEGANTKVVTPLCAAAEAGHGHICKYLVDNGIDPFPYKRDARSPRNPITGVIKESHLEILEFFLHIGSGPDDSNLAESIAWAIRAGNSAALSMILSIRPPIYHADVIKLVPGKTPRYFMPGSNMSNQNSTMKKGFSLHSLTVRSTRSGGTHFFDNSIPSTVR
;
A
#
# COMPACT_ATOMS: atom_id res chain seq x y z
N MET A 1 40.44 -21.38 -24.30
CA MET A 1 39.70 -21.77 -23.08
C MET A 1 38.84 -22.93 -23.48
N ASP A 2 38.96 -24.07 -22.80
CA ASP A 2 38.24 -25.28 -23.18
C ASP A 2 36.76 -25.12 -22.83
N GLY A 3 35.91 -25.23 -23.85
CA GLY A 3 34.49 -24.94 -23.74
C GLY A 3 33.79 -25.86 -22.74
N ALA A 4 32.67 -25.39 -22.17
CA ALA A 4 31.75 -26.31 -21.50
C ALA A 4 31.21 -27.29 -22.55
N ASN A 5 31.50 -28.58 -22.37
CA ASN A 5 31.11 -29.67 -23.24
C ASN A 5 30.71 -30.89 -22.38
N GLN A 6 30.17 -31.93 -23.02
CA GLN A 6 29.66 -33.12 -22.35
C GLN A 6 30.75 -33.85 -21.52
N GLU A 7 31.98 -33.94 -22.01
CA GLU A 7 33.10 -34.58 -21.32
C GLU A 7 33.47 -33.84 -20.03
N THR A 8 33.77 -32.53 -20.10
CA THR A 8 34.10 -31.74 -18.90
C THR A 8 32.92 -31.60 -17.94
N LEU A 9 31.68 -31.77 -18.42
CA LEU A 9 30.48 -31.88 -17.56
C LEU A 9 30.43 -33.22 -16.81
N ASN A 10 30.70 -34.35 -17.47
CA ASN A 10 30.78 -35.66 -16.81
C ASN A 10 31.91 -35.68 -15.76
N GLU A 11 33.08 -35.11 -16.07
CA GLU A 11 34.17 -34.92 -15.10
C GLU A 11 33.73 -34.05 -13.91
N THR A 12 33.04 -32.93 -14.17
CA THR A 12 32.51 -32.04 -13.12
C THR A 12 31.49 -32.76 -12.24
N ILE A 13 30.60 -33.59 -12.79
CA ILE A 13 29.66 -34.42 -12.03
C ILE A 13 30.42 -35.36 -11.11
N GLN A 14 31.40 -36.10 -11.64
CA GLN A 14 32.16 -37.08 -10.85
C GLN A 14 32.98 -36.40 -9.74
N ALA A 15 33.60 -35.26 -10.02
CA ALA A 15 34.32 -34.44 -9.04
C ALA A 15 33.40 -33.92 -7.93
N THR A 16 32.29 -33.28 -8.28
CA THR A 16 31.30 -32.77 -7.31
C THR A 16 30.69 -33.91 -6.49
N GLN A 17 30.37 -35.06 -7.10
CA GLN A 17 29.78 -36.19 -6.39
C GLN A 17 30.77 -36.84 -5.41
N ASN A 18 32.07 -36.88 -5.74
CA ASN A 18 33.14 -37.26 -4.81
C ASN A 18 33.29 -36.26 -3.64
N ILE A 19 33.16 -34.96 -3.89
CA ILE A 19 33.22 -33.91 -2.85
C ILE A 19 32.02 -34.03 -1.89
N LEU A 20 30.82 -34.21 -2.42
CA LEU A 20 29.60 -34.38 -1.62
C LEU A 20 29.57 -35.72 -0.85
N GLY A 21 30.10 -36.79 -1.44
CA GLY A 21 30.26 -38.09 -0.77
C GLY A 21 31.13 -37.99 0.49
N ARG A 22 32.23 -37.21 0.45
CA ARG A 22 33.08 -36.93 1.62
C ARG A 22 32.41 -36.08 2.71
N ARG A 23 31.21 -35.56 2.46
CA ARG A 23 30.41 -34.74 3.41
C ARG A 23 29.10 -35.41 3.84
N ASN A 24 28.84 -36.66 3.41
CA ASN A 24 27.55 -37.36 3.56
C ASN A 24 26.34 -36.62 2.92
N ASP A 25 26.55 -35.67 2.02
CA ASP A 25 25.51 -34.77 1.49
C ASP A 25 25.23 -35.03 -0.01
N LEU A 26 25.07 -36.30 -0.36
CA LEU A 26 24.97 -36.77 -1.75
C LEU A 26 23.65 -36.35 -2.44
N CYS A 27 23.75 -35.75 -3.63
CA CYS A 27 22.60 -35.25 -4.39
C CYS A 27 22.14 -36.13 -5.57
N LYS A 28 22.60 -37.38 -5.69
CA LYS A 28 22.32 -38.29 -6.83
C LYS A 28 22.50 -37.62 -8.20
N LEU A 29 23.62 -36.91 -8.40
CA LEU A 29 23.84 -36.02 -9.55
C LEU A 29 23.76 -36.75 -10.90
N THR A 30 24.04 -38.06 -10.92
CA THR A 30 23.83 -38.96 -12.07
C THR A 30 22.43 -38.90 -12.70
N ARG A 31 21.40 -38.41 -12.01
CA ARG A 31 20.08 -38.13 -12.61
C ARG A 31 20.15 -37.14 -13.77
N ILE A 32 21.04 -36.15 -13.72
CA ILE A 32 21.22 -35.16 -14.81
C ILE A 32 21.80 -35.80 -16.09
N GLN A 33 22.38 -37.00 -15.99
CA GLN A 33 23.03 -37.68 -17.12
C GLN A 33 22.03 -38.08 -18.22
N ARG A 34 20.75 -38.28 -17.85
CA ARG A 34 19.62 -38.40 -18.78
C ARG A 34 19.46 -37.14 -19.65
N PHE A 35 19.54 -35.96 -19.04
CA PHE A 35 19.46 -34.68 -19.76
C PHE A 35 20.67 -34.49 -20.69
N LEU A 36 21.89 -34.78 -20.21
CA LEU A 36 23.10 -34.67 -21.03
C LEU A 36 23.01 -35.55 -22.29
N HIS A 37 22.55 -36.80 -22.16
CA HIS A 37 22.38 -37.74 -23.28
C HIS A 37 21.26 -37.30 -24.25
N ALA A 38 20.16 -36.73 -23.74
CA ALA A 38 19.11 -36.16 -24.61
C ALA A 38 19.66 -34.97 -25.41
N MET A 39 20.41 -34.08 -24.75
CA MET A 39 21.03 -32.92 -25.40
C MET A 39 22.13 -33.29 -26.40
N GLU A 40 22.86 -34.40 -26.23
CA GLU A 40 23.87 -34.87 -27.20
C GLU A 40 23.25 -35.17 -28.58
N HIS A 41 22.06 -35.79 -28.62
CA HIS A 41 21.35 -36.01 -29.89
C HIS A 41 20.85 -34.70 -30.50
N ILE A 42 20.37 -33.78 -29.66
CA ILE A 42 19.83 -32.49 -30.07
C ILE A 42 20.94 -31.54 -30.56
N GLU A 43 22.12 -31.58 -29.95
CA GLU A 43 23.35 -30.93 -30.43
C GLU A 43 23.74 -31.45 -31.81
N LYS A 44 23.81 -32.79 -31.99
CA LYS A 44 24.14 -33.39 -33.29
C LYS A 44 23.18 -32.95 -34.39
N LEU A 45 21.88 -32.90 -34.10
CA LEU A 45 20.86 -32.37 -35.02
C LEU A 45 21.10 -30.89 -35.35
N VAL A 46 21.22 -30.01 -34.35
CA VAL A 46 21.36 -28.57 -34.60
C VAL A 46 22.70 -28.19 -35.26
N THR A 47 23.78 -28.88 -34.94
CA THR A 47 25.08 -28.65 -35.60
C THR A 47 25.02 -29.02 -37.08
N ILE A 48 24.26 -30.06 -37.43
CA ILE A 48 24.01 -30.48 -38.83
C ILE A 48 23.05 -29.53 -39.57
N PHE A 49 22.06 -28.94 -38.90
CA PHE A 49 21.02 -28.13 -39.56
C PHE A 49 21.24 -26.62 -39.56
N LEU A 50 21.60 -26.03 -38.42
CA LEU A 50 21.72 -24.58 -38.28
C LEU A 50 23.13 -24.07 -38.64
N ASN A 51 24.09 -24.98 -38.83
CA ASN A 51 25.48 -24.67 -39.19
C ASN A 51 26.17 -23.69 -38.21
N ALA A 52 25.69 -23.67 -36.96
CA ALA A 52 25.97 -22.63 -35.96
C ALA A 52 26.40 -23.26 -34.62
N SER A 53 27.62 -23.78 -34.57
CA SER A 53 28.23 -24.43 -33.40
C SER A 53 28.14 -23.61 -32.11
N ASP A 54 28.27 -22.30 -32.23
CA ASP A 54 28.59 -21.42 -31.10
C ASP A 54 27.41 -21.25 -30.13
N PHE A 55 26.18 -21.48 -30.60
CA PHE A 55 24.98 -21.45 -29.75
C PHE A 55 24.88 -22.65 -28.80
N VAL A 56 25.49 -23.78 -29.15
CA VAL A 56 25.48 -25.01 -28.33
C VAL A 56 26.19 -24.78 -26.99
N ALA A 57 27.22 -23.93 -26.95
CA ALA A 57 27.93 -23.59 -25.71
C ALA A 57 27.01 -22.97 -24.61
N PHE A 58 25.92 -22.31 -25.01
CA PHE A 58 24.91 -21.76 -24.09
C PHE A 58 23.96 -22.83 -23.51
N VAL A 59 23.99 -24.06 -24.02
CA VAL A 59 23.41 -25.23 -23.34
C VAL A 59 24.32 -25.66 -22.18
N TRP A 60 25.60 -25.90 -22.47
CA TRP A 60 26.50 -26.56 -21.52
C TRP A 60 26.99 -25.64 -20.37
N GLY A 61 27.15 -24.34 -20.61
CA GLY A 61 27.62 -23.37 -19.60
C GLY A 61 26.76 -23.27 -18.34
N PRO A 62 25.43 -23.02 -18.43
CA PRO A 62 24.53 -22.92 -17.27
C PRO A 62 24.49 -24.19 -16.40
N ILE A 63 24.62 -25.37 -17.02
CA ILE A 63 24.66 -26.66 -16.34
C ILE A 63 25.97 -26.80 -15.54
N LYS A 64 27.11 -26.40 -16.14
CA LYS A 64 28.42 -26.41 -15.48
C LYS A 64 28.44 -25.48 -14.26
N LEU A 65 27.83 -24.29 -14.39
CA LEU A 65 27.63 -23.38 -13.26
C LEU A 65 26.80 -24.01 -12.12
N ALA A 66 25.65 -24.63 -12.45
CA ALA A 66 24.82 -25.30 -11.46
C ALA A 66 25.56 -26.43 -10.72
N LEU A 67 26.34 -27.25 -11.44
CA LEU A 67 27.13 -28.35 -10.87
C LEU A 67 28.32 -27.87 -10.02
N MET A 68 28.88 -26.69 -10.30
CA MET A 68 29.87 -26.06 -9.42
C MET A 68 29.22 -25.58 -8.11
N LEU A 69 28.06 -24.91 -8.20
CA LEU A 69 27.31 -24.44 -7.03
C LEU A 69 26.83 -25.58 -6.13
N ALA A 70 26.57 -26.77 -6.69
CA ALA A 70 26.17 -27.98 -5.97
C ALA A 70 27.11 -28.38 -4.82
N THR A 71 28.41 -28.08 -4.94
CA THR A 71 29.40 -28.30 -3.86
C THR A 71 29.17 -27.45 -2.60
N THR A 72 28.25 -26.49 -2.66
CA THR A 72 27.94 -25.54 -1.57
C THR A 72 26.46 -25.36 -1.24
N TRP A 73 25.54 -25.66 -2.17
CA TRP A 73 24.08 -25.53 -1.97
C TRP A 73 23.34 -26.74 -2.52
N THR A 74 23.27 -27.80 -1.71
CA THR A 74 22.79 -29.13 -2.11
C THR A 74 21.29 -29.16 -2.42
N ASP A 75 20.44 -28.51 -1.62
CA ASP A 75 18.98 -28.45 -1.86
C ASP A 75 18.60 -27.64 -3.11
N ALA A 76 19.27 -26.51 -3.34
CA ALA A 76 19.05 -25.68 -4.51
C ALA A 76 19.32 -26.47 -5.81
N VAL A 77 20.37 -27.30 -5.81
CA VAL A 77 20.71 -28.13 -6.96
C VAL A 77 19.88 -29.41 -7.04
N ARG A 78 19.39 -29.99 -5.93
CA ARG A 78 18.40 -31.09 -5.97
C ARG A 78 17.18 -30.66 -6.78
N GLN A 79 16.54 -29.54 -6.41
CA GLN A 79 15.33 -29.03 -7.06
C GLN A 79 15.55 -28.65 -8.54
N LEU A 80 16.75 -28.17 -8.88
CA LEU A 80 17.15 -27.87 -10.26
C LEU A 80 17.41 -29.13 -11.08
N ILE A 81 18.03 -30.17 -10.50
CA ILE A 81 18.21 -31.48 -11.16
C ILE A 81 16.86 -32.19 -11.38
N ASP A 82 15.91 -32.07 -10.44
CA ASP A 82 14.53 -32.53 -10.68
C ASP A 82 13.94 -31.84 -11.92
N THR A 83 14.23 -30.55 -12.11
CA THR A 83 13.76 -29.79 -13.28
C THR A 83 14.45 -30.24 -14.57
N TYR A 84 15.77 -30.50 -14.55
CA TYR A 84 16.51 -31.05 -15.68
C TYR A 84 16.04 -32.47 -16.05
N GLU A 85 15.66 -33.31 -15.08
CA GLU A 85 15.11 -34.64 -15.36
C GLU A 85 13.71 -34.56 -15.98
N GLU A 86 12.84 -33.65 -15.51
CA GLU A 86 11.55 -33.40 -16.17
C GLU A 86 11.69 -32.89 -17.62
N ILE A 87 12.76 -32.14 -17.91
CA ILE A 87 13.10 -31.74 -19.29
C ILE A 87 13.65 -32.95 -20.06
N ALA A 88 14.54 -33.76 -19.47
CA ALA A 88 15.09 -34.95 -20.11
C ALA A 88 14.00 -35.95 -20.52
N GLU A 89 13.01 -36.16 -19.66
CA GLU A 89 11.81 -36.94 -19.98
C GLU A 89 11.07 -36.33 -21.17
N ALA A 90 10.83 -35.02 -21.18
CA ALA A 90 10.17 -34.29 -22.26
C ALA A 90 10.96 -34.22 -23.60
N LEU A 91 12.24 -34.54 -23.57
CA LEU A 91 13.12 -34.68 -24.75
C LEU A 91 13.27 -36.14 -25.22
N GLY A 92 12.67 -37.10 -24.49
CA GLY A 92 12.64 -38.51 -24.89
C GLY A 92 11.98 -38.71 -26.26
N ASN A 93 12.40 -39.76 -26.97
CA ASN A 93 11.99 -40.14 -28.33
C ASN A 93 12.51 -39.25 -29.48
N LEU A 94 13.02 -38.03 -29.25
CA LEU A 94 13.57 -37.16 -30.33
C LEU A 94 14.66 -37.85 -31.18
N ALA A 95 15.49 -38.70 -30.58
CA ALA A 95 16.54 -39.45 -31.28
C ALA A 95 16.02 -40.40 -32.37
N PHE A 96 14.78 -40.91 -32.23
CA PHE A 96 14.14 -41.79 -33.22
C PHE A 96 13.84 -41.06 -34.54
N PHE A 97 13.64 -39.74 -34.49
CA PHE A 97 13.26 -38.92 -35.64
C PHE A 97 14.44 -38.35 -36.43
N HIS A 98 15.69 -38.70 -36.07
CA HIS A 98 16.89 -38.09 -36.66
C HIS A 98 16.92 -38.13 -38.21
N THR A 99 16.55 -39.26 -38.82
CA THR A 99 16.49 -39.42 -40.29
C THR A 99 15.27 -38.74 -40.92
N LEU A 100 14.19 -38.53 -40.15
CA LEU A 100 12.97 -37.87 -40.62
C LEU A 100 13.11 -36.34 -40.59
N ILE A 101 13.70 -35.78 -39.54
CA ILE A 101 14.00 -34.34 -39.42
C ILE A 101 14.96 -33.90 -40.55
N GLN A 102 15.87 -34.78 -40.98
CA GLN A 102 16.76 -34.52 -42.12
C GLN A 102 16.03 -34.34 -43.47
N SER A 103 14.81 -34.86 -43.62
CA SER A 103 14.09 -34.91 -44.90
C SER A 103 12.87 -33.98 -45.01
N ARG A 104 12.40 -33.34 -43.93
CA ARG A 104 11.19 -32.50 -43.93
C ARG A 104 11.39 -31.19 -43.17
N ASP A 105 11.25 -30.04 -43.83
CA ASP A 105 11.52 -28.73 -43.25
C ASP A 105 10.60 -28.36 -42.07
N HIS A 106 9.35 -28.82 -42.07
CA HIS A 106 8.40 -28.57 -40.97
C HIS A 106 8.86 -29.16 -39.63
N LEU A 107 9.67 -30.23 -39.64
CA LEU A 107 10.26 -30.80 -38.41
C LEU A 107 11.43 -29.96 -37.87
N LYS A 108 12.08 -29.15 -38.72
CA LYS A 108 13.19 -28.25 -38.30
C LYS A 108 12.66 -27.10 -37.44
N LEU A 109 11.52 -26.51 -37.80
CA LEU A 109 10.83 -25.48 -37.01
C LEU A 109 10.46 -25.97 -35.60
N ILE A 110 10.09 -27.25 -35.47
CA ILE A 110 9.79 -27.87 -34.16
C ILE A 110 11.08 -28.01 -33.33
N LEU A 111 12.21 -28.39 -33.95
CA LEU A 111 13.53 -28.47 -33.30
C LEU A 111 14.04 -27.09 -32.85
N GLU A 112 13.84 -26.05 -33.67
CA GLU A 112 14.15 -24.65 -33.32
C GLU A 112 13.37 -24.18 -32.08
N ASP A 113 12.06 -24.46 -32.02
CA ASP A 113 11.25 -24.09 -30.86
C ASP A 113 11.52 -24.98 -29.63
N TYR A 114 12.01 -26.22 -29.80
CA TYR A 114 12.61 -27.01 -28.71
C TYR A 114 13.85 -26.32 -28.13
N PHE A 115 14.79 -25.88 -28.98
CA PHE A 115 15.98 -25.15 -28.55
C PHE A 115 15.64 -23.80 -27.90
N SER A 116 14.65 -23.10 -28.45
CA SER A 116 14.15 -21.83 -27.91
C SER A 116 13.56 -21.99 -26.51
N ASP A 117 12.80 -23.07 -26.25
CA ASP A 117 12.31 -23.41 -24.90
C ASP A 117 13.46 -23.72 -23.93
N ILE A 118 14.48 -24.49 -24.34
CA ILE A 118 15.65 -24.83 -23.51
C ILE A 118 16.49 -23.58 -23.16
N LEU A 119 16.75 -22.70 -24.13
CA LEU A 119 17.48 -21.44 -23.91
C LEU A 119 16.69 -20.47 -23.02
N ARG A 120 15.36 -20.41 -23.15
CA ARG A 120 14.48 -19.66 -22.23
C ARG A 120 14.58 -20.20 -20.79
N PHE A 121 14.57 -21.52 -20.61
CA PHE A 121 14.79 -22.14 -19.30
C PHE A 121 16.16 -21.79 -18.70
N HIS A 122 17.26 -21.93 -19.46
CA HIS A 122 18.60 -21.56 -18.99
C HIS A 122 18.73 -20.09 -18.61
N ARG A 123 18.05 -19.17 -19.32
CA ARG A 123 18.00 -17.77 -18.93
C ARG A 123 17.37 -17.58 -17.54
N CYS A 124 16.22 -18.18 -17.27
CA CYS A 124 15.58 -18.12 -15.95
C CYS A 124 16.50 -18.67 -14.84
N VAL A 125 17.33 -19.68 -15.13
CA VAL A 125 18.32 -20.22 -14.17
C VAL A 125 19.40 -19.17 -13.86
N LEU A 126 19.95 -18.51 -14.88
CA LEU A 126 20.99 -17.48 -14.73
C LEU A 126 20.45 -16.22 -14.04
N ASP A 127 19.23 -15.78 -14.36
CA ASP A 127 18.61 -14.59 -13.75
C ASP A 127 18.36 -14.76 -12.23
N VAL A 128 18.21 -15.99 -11.73
CA VAL A 128 18.19 -16.29 -10.28
C VAL A 128 19.59 -16.23 -9.66
N PHE A 129 20.58 -16.93 -10.24
CA PHE A 129 21.94 -17.00 -9.68
C PHE A 129 22.76 -15.71 -9.82
N SER A 130 22.34 -14.78 -10.70
CA SER A 130 22.99 -13.47 -10.90
C SER A 130 22.83 -12.48 -9.73
N ARG A 131 21.94 -12.76 -8.77
CA ARG A 131 21.59 -11.84 -7.68
C ARG A 131 22.59 -11.91 -6.52
N PRO A 132 23.00 -10.77 -5.93
CA PRO A 132 23.73 -10.78 -4.64
C PRO A 132 22.90 -11.48 -3.58
N GLU A 133 23.57 -12.23 -2.70
CA GLU A 133 22.93 -13.04 -1.66
C GLU A 133 21.77 -13.92 -2.16
N TRP A 134 21.80 -14.38 -3.42
CA TRP A 134 20.76 -15.24 -4.02
C TRP A 134 20.39 -16.42 -3.13
N LYS A 135 21.37 -16.92 -2.35
CA LYS A 135 21.24 -17.99 -1.36
C LYS A 135 20.15 -17.72 -0.32
N ARG A 136 20.06 -16.49 0.21
CA ARG A 136 19.00 -16.08 1.16
C ARG A 136 17.64 -16.07 0.45
N VAL A 137 17.58 -15.45 -0.72
CA VAL A 137 16.34 -15.27 -1.48
C VAL A 137 15.92 -16.50 -2.31
N PHE A 138 16.72 -17.57 -2.31
CA PHE A 138 16.56 -18.72 -3.21
C PHE A 138 15.19 -19.36 -3.08
N LYS A 139 14.71 -19.60 -1.85
CA LYS A 139 13.39 -20.20 -1.59
C LYS A 139 12.27 -19.44 -2.33
N TRP A 140 12.28 -18.10 -2.28
CA TRP A 140 11.25 -17.25 -2.87
C TRP A 140 11.46 -17.03 -4.37
N ALA A 141 12.72 -16.86 -4.80
CA ALA A 141 13.09 -16.79 -6.21
C ALA A 141 12.75 -18.09 -6.95
N TRP A 142 12.96 -19.25 -6.33
CA TRP A 142 12.61 -20.57 -6.86
C TRP A 142 11.10 -20.75 -7.07
N GLY A 143 10.29 -20.22 -6.14
CA GLY A 143 8.83 -20.15 -6.30
C GLY A 143 8.37 -19.22 -7.43
N SER A 144 9.19 -18.28 -7.89
CA SER A 144 8.96 -17.53 -9.14
C SER A 144 9.41 -18.34 -10.35
N PHE A 145 10.67 -18.78 -10.34
CA PHE A 145 11.31 -19.59 -11.37
C PHE A 145 10.47 -20.80 -11.79
N ARG A 146 9.97 -21.63 -10.86
CA ARG A 146 9.13 -22.79 -11.21
C ARG A 146 7.81 -22.42 -11.89
N ARG A 147 7.29 -21.19 -11.73
CA ARG A 147 6.10 -20.65 -12.45
C ARG A 147 6.44 -19.96 -13.78
N GLU A 148 7.72 -19.70 -14.05
CA GLU A 148 8.22 -19.32 -15.38
C GLU A 148 8.60 -20.56 -16.20
N VAL A 149 9.10 -21.61 -15.54
CA VAL A 149 9.54 -22.86 -16.17
C VAL A 149 8.40 -23.85 -16.40
N LYS A 150 7.33 -23.86 -15.59
CA LYS A 150 6.17 -24.76 -15.81
C LYS A 150 5.59 -24.65 -17.24
N PRO A 151 5.34 -23.45 -17.82
CA PRO A 151 4.89 -23.33 -19.21
C PRO A 151 5.89 -23.89 -20.25
N ILE A 152 7.19 -23.80 -19.96
CA ILE A 152 8.25 -24.37 -20.82
C ILE A 152 8.19 -25.90 -20.77
N LEU A 153 8.09 -26.50 -19.57
CA LEU A 153 7.88 -27.93 -19.39
C LEU A 153 6.60 -28.43 -20.08
N GLU A 154 5.51 -27.67 -19.99
CA GLU A 154 4.24 -27.99 -20.65
C GLU A 154 4.32 -27.84 -22.19
N SER A 155 5.13 -26.91 -22.71
CA SER A 155 5.44 -26.78 -24.13
C SER A 155 6.20 -28.01 -24.64
N LEU A 156 7.28 -28.39 -23.94
CA LEU A 156 8.14 -29.53 -24.26
C LEU A 156 7.37 -30.87 -24.21
N LYS A 157 6.64 -31.13 -23.11
CA LYS A 157 5.88 -32.39 -22.90
C LYS A 157 4.74 -32.55 -23.93
N ARG A 158 4.14 -31.46 -24.42
CA ARG A 158 3.16 -31.51 -25.54
C ARG A 158 3.80 -31.85 -26.88
N LYS A 159 4.93 -31.22 -27.23
CA LYS A 159 5.67 -31.55 -28.47
C LYS A 159 6.06 -33.03 -28.50
N GLN A 160 6.49 -33.57 -27.36
CA GLN A 160 6.83 -34.98 -27.22
C GLN A 160 5.63 -35.91 -27.48
N ALA A 161 4.45 -35.56 -26.98
CA ALA A 161 3.25 -36.39 -27.11
C ALA A 161 2.87 -36.61 -28.58
N LEU A 162 2.97 -35.59 -29.45
CA LEU A 162 2.69 -35.76 -30.88
C LEU A 162 3.82 -36.46 -31.65
N LEU A 163 5.09 -36.29 -31.25
CA LEU A 163 6.17 -37.16 -31.73
C LEU A 163 6.01 -38.62 -31.24
N SER A 164 5.13 -38.87 -30.28
CA SER A 164 4.81 -40.20 -29.73
C SER A 164 3.44 -40.73 -30.17
N ASP A 165 2.80 -40.11 -31.17
CA ASP A 165 1.53 -40.58 -31.74
C ASP A 165 1.78 -41.76 -32.72
N ASP A 166 1.18 -42.92 -32.44
CA ASP A 166 1.31 -44.14 -33.25
C ASP A 166 0.99 -43.95 -34.74
N LYS A 167 0.08 -43.03 -35.10
CA LYS A 167 -0.24 -42.73 -36.50
C LYS A 167 0.88 -41.93 -37.16
N LEU A 168 1.42 -40.91 -36.48
CA LEU A 168 2.58 -40.18 -36.99
C LEU A 168 3.80 -41.10 -37.12
N GLN A 169 4.02 -42.00 -36.18
CA GLN A 169 5.11 -42.98 -36.27
C GLN A 169 4.91 -43.97 -37.41
N SER A 170 3.73 -44.59 -37.54
CA SER A 170 3.46 -45.55 -38.63
C SER A 170 3.44 -44.90 -40.02
N HIS A 171 2.88 -43.68 -40.18
CA HIS A 171 2.96 -42.92 -41.43
C HIS A 171 4.37 -42.41 -41.77
N ALA A 172 5.26 -42.25 -40.77
CA ALA A 172 6.65 -41.87 -40.99
C ALA A 172 7.57 -43.07 -41.30
N ILE A 173 7.22 -44.28 -40.84
CA ILE A 173 7.95 -45.52 -41.15
C ILE A 173 7.58 -46.04 -42.55
N LEU A 174 6.32 -45.87 -42.98
CA LEU A 174 5.88 -46.24 -44.32
C LEU A 174 6.41 -45.24 -45.38
N LYS A 175 7.15 -45.76 -46.35
CA LYS A 175 8.04 -44.98 -47.23
C LYS A 175 7.37 -44.40 -48.48
N GLU A 176 6.04 -44.37 -48.55
CA GLU A 176 5.28 -44.13 -49.78
C GLU A 176 4.07 -43.18 -49.61
N VAL A 177 3.61 -42.67 -50.75
CA VAL A 177 2.42 -41.82 -50.98
C VAL A 177 2.53 -40.36 -50.49
N GLN A 178 2.20 -39.43 -51.39
CA GLN A 178 2.18 -37.98 -51.13
C GLN A 178 1.20 -37.59 -50.00
N ASP A 179 0.13 -38.36 -49.84
CA ASP A 179 -0.86 -38.22 -48.77
C ASP A 179 -0.24 -38.33 -47.36
N SER A 180 0.84 -39.11 -47.18
CA SER A 180 1.58 -39.16 -45.90
C SER A 180 2.27 -37.82 -45.57
N ASP A 181 2.72 -37.09 -46.59
CA ASP A 181 3.36 -35.79 -46.39
C ASP A 181 2.35 -34.65 -46.25
N GLN A 182 1.20 -34.73 -46.95
CA GLN A 182 0.09 -33.80 -46.73
C GLN A 182 -0.53 -34.01 -45.34
N TYR A 183 -0.82 -35.27 -44.94
CA TYR A 183 -1.33 -35.57 -43.60
C TYR A 183 -0.37 -35.10 -42.50
N ALA A 184 0.93 -35.32 -42.65
CA ALA A 184 1.92 -34.78 -41.71
C ALA A 184 1.90 -33.24 -41.65
N LYS A 185 1.88 -32.55 -42.80
CA LYS A 185 1.76 -31.08 -42.87
C LYS A 185 0.49 -30.56 -42.21
N ASP A 186 -0.65 -31.21 -42.43
CA ASP A 186 -1.93 -30.82 -41.85
C ASP A 186 -1.96 -31.08 -40.33
N GLN A 187 -1.37 -32.17 -39.84
CA GLN A 187 -1.21 -32.38 -38.40
C GLN A 187 -0.27 -31.35 -37.77
N PHE A 188 0.86 -31.01 -38.41
CA PHE A 188 1.80 -30.03 -37.87
C PHE A 188 1.28 -28.58 -37.95
N SER A 189 0.51 -28.21 -38.97
CA SER A 189 -0.10 -26.87 -39.06
C SER A 189 -1.25 -26.71 -38.05
N ASN A 190 -2.11 -27.72 -37.91
CA ASN A 190 -3.13 -27.76 -36.85
C ASN A 190 -2.50 -27.76 -35.45
N LEU A 191 -1.38 -28.47 -35.26
CA LEU A 191 -0.60 -28.40 -34.02
C LEU A 191 -0.05 -27.00 -33.78
N GLN A 192 0.52 -26.33 -34.80
CA GLN A 192 1.10 -25.00 -34.62
C GLN A 192 0.02 -23.97 -34.26
N ILE A 193 -1.15 -24.03 -34.92
CA ILE A 193 -2.32 -23.20 -34.59
C ILE A 193 -2.81 -23.50 -33.17
N SER A 194 -2.96 -24.78 -32.81
CA SER A 194 -3.43 -25.19 -31.48
C SER A 194 -2.43 -24.87 -30.36
N LEU A 195 -1.12 -25.00 -30.61
CA LEU A 195 -0.09 -24.59 -29.66
C LEU A 195 -0.09 -23.08 -29.46
N GLU A 196 -0.30 -22.29 -30.51
CA GLU A 196 -0.33 -20.84 -30.39
C GLU A 196 -1.62 -20.35 -29.71
N ASP A 197 -2.78 -20.91 -30.06
CA ASP A 197 -4.08 -20.61 -29.42
C ASP A 197 -4.08 -21.00 -27.92
N ILE A 198 -3.54 -22.18 -27.58
CA ILE A 198 -3.36 -22.60 -26.19
C ILE A 198 -2.24 -21.80 -25.51
N ARG A 199 -1.21 -21.31 -26.22
CA ARG A 199 -0.22 -20.37 -25.67
C ARG A 199 -0.88 -19.04 -25.32
N SER A 200 -1.69 -18.44 -26.19
CA SER A 200 -2.44 -17.22 -25.87
C SER A 200 -3.43 -17.44 -24.74
N THR A 201 -4.15 -18.56 -24.73
CA THR A 201 -5.12 -18.90 -23.69
C THR A 201 -4.43 -19.07 -22.34
N LEU A 202 -3.46 -19.99 -22.22
CA LEU A 202 -2.71 -20.20 -20.98
C LEU A 202 -1.92 -18.95 -20.55
N ALA A 203 -1.36 -18.16 -21.47
CA ALA A 203 -0.70 -16.92 -21.13
C ALA A 203 -1.69 -15.90 -20.56
N SER A 204 -2.90 -15.78 -21.12
CA SER A 204 -3.94 -14.89 -20.62
C SER A 204 -4.45 -15.30 -19.23
N GLU A 205 -4.73 -16.59 -19.03
CA GLU A 205 -5.17 -17.14 -17.74
C GLU A 205 -4.08 -17.00 -16.68
N GLN A 206 -2.85 -17.43 -16.97
CA GLN A 206 -1.73 -17.32 -16.04
C GLN A 206 -1.37 -15.86 -15.74
N LEU A 207 -1.46 -14.94 -16.72
CA LEU A 207 -1.28 -13.51 -16.49
C LEU A 207 -2.38 -12.95 -15.59
N GLN A 208 -3.64 -13.35 -15.79
CA GLN A 208 -4.76 -12.95 -14.94
C GLN A 208 -4.59 -13.46 -13.51
N THR A 209 -4.24 -14.73 -13.31
CA THR A 209 -3.98 -15.31 -11.97
C THR A 209 -2.76 -14.68 -11.31
N LYS A 210 -1.65 -14.47 -12.04
CA LYS A 210 -0.45 -13.78 -11.52
C LYS A 210 -0.77 -12.36 -11.08
N THR A 211 -1.51 -11.61 -11.90
CA THR A 211 -1.94 -10.24 -11.60
C THR A 211 -2.85 -10.20 -10.37
N LEU A 212 -3.79 -11.14 -10.25
CA LEU A 212 -4.69 -11.23 -9.09
C LEU A 212 -3.93 -11.52 -7.80
N GLN A 213 -3.04 -12.51 -7.79
CA GLN A 213 -2.20 -12.86 -6.64
C GLN A 213 -1.24 -11.73 -6.24
N ALA A 214 -0.61 -11.07 -7.22
CA ALA A 214 0.25 -9.93 -6.98
C ALA A 214 -0.54 -8.75 -6.38
N GLN A 215 -1.75 -8.48 -6.90
CA GLN A 215 -2.62 -7.44 -6.36
C GLN A 215 -3.13 -7.77 -4.94
N GLU A 216 -3.39 -9.04 -4.63
CA GLU A 216 -3.77 -9.48 -3.27
C GLU A 216 -2.61 -9.31 -2.27
N MET A 217 -1.41 -9.79 -2.62
CA MET A 217 -0.19 -9.59 -1.82
C MET A 217 0.14 -8.10 -1.63
N LYS A 218 0.01 -7.30 -2.70
CA LYS A 218 0.16 -5.84 -2.66
C LYS A 218 -0.86 -5.18 -1.74
N THR A 219 -2.16 -5.51 -1.87
CA THR A 219 -3.22 -4.91 -1.04
C THR A 219 -3.04 -5.26 0.45
N TYR A 220 -2.62 -6.49 0.75
CA TYR A 220 -2.22 -6.89 2.10
C TYR A 220 -1.05 -6.05 2.62
N LEU A 221 0.01 -5.88 1.83
CA LEU A 221 1.20 -5.11 2.22
C LEU A 221 0.89 -3.60 2.38
N GLU A 222 0.08 -3.01 1.51
CA GLU A 222 -0.36 -1.60 1.60
C GLU A 222 -1.18 -1.33 2.87
N SER A 223 -1.97 -2.32 3.31
CA SER A 223 -2.70 -2.28 4.59
C SER A 223 -1.77 -2.52 5.78
N ARG A 224 -0.92 -3.56 5.72
CA ARG A 224 -0.02 -3.95 6.83
C ARG A 224 1.07 -2.93 7.12
N LEU A 225 1.49 -2.17 6.11
CA LEU A 225 2.45 -1.07 6.21
C LEU A 225 1.80 0.32 6.34
N ASP A 226 0.46 0.44 6.34
CA ASP A 226 -0.31 1.71 6.35
C ASP A 226 0.11 2.74 5.28
N VAL A 227 0.61 2.27 4.12
CA VAL A 227 1.02 3.14 3.00
C VAL A 227 -0.17 3.52 2.10
N SER A 228 -1.35 2.92 2.31
CA SER A 228 -2.59 3.12 1.52
C SER A 228 -3.10 4.57 1.43
N LYS A 229 -2.64 5.46 2.32
CA LYS A 229 -2.96 6.90 2.36
C LYS A 229 -2.12 7.74 1.37
N SER A 230 -1.03 7.19 0.86
CA SER A 230 0.14 7.95 0.42
C SER A 230 0.08 8.48 -1.02
N ARG A 231 0.20 9.80 -1.19
CA ARG A 231 0.16 10.52 -2.49
C ARG A 231 1.48 10.49 -3.28
N ASN A 232 2.26 9.41 -3.20
CA ASN A 232 3.69 9.38 -3.57
C ASN A 232 4.06 9.99 -4.94
N ASP A 233 3.35 9.63 -6.02
CA ASP A 233 3.84 9.90 -7.37
C ASP A 233 3.51 11.31 -7.90
N LEU A 234 2.39 11.89 -7.44
CA LEU A 234 1.88 13.19 -7.92
C LEU A 234 2.82 14.39 -7.67
N GLN A 235 3.79 14.27 -6.74
CA GLN A 235 4.77 15.35 -6.46
C GLN A 235 6.11 15.21 -7.18
N LEU A 236 6.36 14.10 -7.88
CA LEU A 236 7.51 13.93 -8.77
C LEU A 236 7.15 14.26 -10.22
N GLU A 237 5.91 13.99 -10.63
CA GLU A 237 5.39 14.32 -11.97
C GLU A 237 4.98 15.79 -12.12
N SER A 238 4.70 16.49 -11.01
CA SER A 238 4.55 17.95 -11.06
C SER A 238 5.85 18.60 -11.54
N LYS A 239 5.79 19.20 -12.74
CA LYS A 239 6.88 20.02 -13.28
C LYS A 239 7.02 21.27 -12.40
N ASP A 240 8.05 21.31 -11.58
CA ASP A 240 8.45 22.51 -10.85
C ASP A 240 8.81 23.60 -11.88
N PRO A 241 8.03 24.69 -12.03
CA PRO A 241 8.02 25.51 -13.25
C PRO A 241 9.16 26.56 -13.31
N ILE A 242 10.25 26.32 -12.58
CA ILE A 242 11.17 27.37 -12.14
C ILE A 242 12.20 27.76 -13.23
N LEU A 243 12.68 26.80 -14.02
CA LEU A 243 13.42 27.02 -15.28
C LEU A 243 13.53 25.68 -16.02
N GLU A 244 13.57 25.69 -17.36
CA GLU A 244 14.12 24.53 -18.07
C GLU A 244 15.64 24.45 -17.81
N ASN A 245 16.13 23.25 -17.48
CA ASN A 245 17.53 22.94 -17.16
C ASN A 245 18.12 23.56 -15.88
N SER A 246 17.34 24.25 -15.04
CA SER A 246 17.81 24.66 -13.70
C SER A 246 18.11 23.42 -12.84
N GLY A 247 19.19 23.51 -12.05
CA GLY A 247 19.71 22.43 -11.23
C GLY A 247 20.59 21.42 -11.96
N ASN A 248 20.64 21.42 -13.30
CA ASN A 248 21.46 20.45 -14.07
C ASN A 248 22.97 20.55 -13.76
N TRP A 249 23.46 21.67 -13.23
CA TRP A 249 24.86 21.82 -12.80
C TRP A 249 25.28 20.78 -11.75
N ILE A 250 24.32 20.19 -11.01
CA ILE A 250 24.62 19.15 -10.01
C ILE A 250 25.32 17.94 -10.64
N PHE A 251 24.96 17.60 -11.88
CA PHE A 251 25.54 16.48 -12.63
C PHE A 251 26.98 16.74 -13.11
N SER A 252 27.44 17.99 -13.01
CA SER A 252 28.82 18.43 -13.29
C SER A 252 29.55 18.86 -12.02
N ASN A 253 28.98 18.63 -10.83
CA ASN A 253 29.65 18.93 -9.57
C ASN A 253 30.61 17.77 -9.22
N PRO A 254 31.91 17.99 -8.98
CA PRO A 254 32.87 16.90 -8.75
C PRO A 254 32.50 15.96 -7.60
N LYS A 255 31.84 16.47 -6.54
CA LYS A 255 31.39 15.64 -5.40
C LYS A 255 30.21 14.74 -5.76
N PHE A 256 29.33 15.19 -6.67
CA PHE A 256 28.25 14.37 -7.21
C PHE A 256 28.79 13.35 -8.23
N GLU A 257 29.72 13.74 -9.09
CA GLU A 257 30.33 12.83 -10.06
C GLU A 257 31.12 11.70 -9.38
N SER A 258 31.87 12.01 -8.31
CA SER A 258 32.51 11.01 -7.44
C SER A 258 31.48 10.06 -6.83
N TRP A 259 30.46 10.60 -6.14
CA TRP A 259 29.37 9.81 -5.55
C TRP A 259 28.60 8.93 -6.55
N GLU A 260 28.43 9.37 -7.80
CA GLU A 260 27.77 8.57 -8.85
C GLU A 260 28.70 7.48 -9.42
N ARG A 261 29.98 7.77 -9.64
CA ARG A 261 30.89 6.93 -10.45
C ARG A 261 31.90 6.10 -9.67
N GLU A 262 32.33 6.54 -8.50
CA GLU A 262 33.49 5.96 -7.80
C GLU A 262 33.07 4.95 -6.73
N ASN A 263 33.65 3.74 -6.78
CA ASN A 263 33.34 2.64 -5.85
C ASN A 263 34.06 2.75 -4.49
N SER A 264 34.64 3.92 -4.19
CA SER A 264 35.31 4.27 -2.94
C SER A 264 34.45 3.92 -1.71
N GLN A 265 35.08 3.70 -0.56
CA GLN A 265 34.34 3.44 0.68
C GLN A 265 33.84 4.70 1.38
N ASN A 266 34.42 5.87 1.08
CA ASN A 266 34.08 7.14 1.71
C ASN A 266 32.99 7.91 0.94
N ASP A 267 33.00 7.81 -0.40
CA ASP A 267 32.24 8.71 -1.28
C ASP A 267 30.81 8.22 -1.57
N ARG A 268 30.35 7.18 -0.86
CA ARG A 268 28.99 6.59 -1.00
C ARG A 268 27.89 7.42 -0.35
N ILE A 269 28.25 8.42 0.47
CA ILE A 269 27.32 9.27 1.22
C ILE A 269 27.53 10.72 0.78
N LEU A 270 26.48 11.32 0.22
CA LEU A 270 26.46 12.72 -0.17
C LEU A 270 25.41 13.48 0.65
N PHE A 271 25.83 14.55 1.33
CA PHE A 271 24.95 15.45 2.07
C PHE A 271 24.72 16.75 1.28
N LEU A 272 23.49 16.97 0.82
CA LEU A 272 23.06 18.17 0.12
C LEU A 272 22.40 19.13 1.11
N ASN A 273 23.06 20.23 1.46
CA ASN A 273 22.56 21.17 2.46
C ASN A 273 22.51 22.63 2.00
N GLY A 274 21.71 23.41 2.71
CA GLY A 274 21.41 24.80 2.40
C GLY A 274 20.25 25.32 3.24
N SER A 275 20.04 26.64 3.20
CA SER A 275 19.00 27.37 3.96
C SER A 275 17.56 26.91 3.65
N PRO A 276 16.55 27.29 4.47
CA PRO A 276 15.13 27.18 4.10
C PRO A 276 14.91 27.76 2.70
N GLY A 277 14.13 27.11 1.84
CA GLY A 277 13.80 27.65 0.52
C GLY A 277 14.96 27.77 -0.50
N SER A 278 16.14 27.19 -0.23
CA SER A 278 17.27 27.10 -1.20
C SER A 278 17.07 26.08 -2.33
N GLY A 279 15.90 25.42 -2.42
CA GLY A 279 15.60 24.48 -3.52
C GLY A 279 16.19 23.07 -3.37
N LYS A 280 16.66 22.67 -2.18
CA LYS A 280 17.13 21.30 -1.86
C LYS A 280 16.23 20.20 -2.45
N SER A 281 14.93 20.23 -2.14
CA SER A 281 13.94 19.27 -2.62
C SER A 281 13.77 19.27 -4.14
N THR A 282 13.91 20.43 -4.80
CA THR A 282 13.87 20.55 -6.26
C THR A 282 15.09 19.87 -6.90
N LEU A 283 16.27 19.99 -6.29
CA LEU A 283 17.47 19.26 -6.69
C LEU A 283 17.35 17.76 -6.39
N ALA A 284 16.81 17.36 -5.23
CA ALA A 284 16.56 15.96 -4.89
C ALA A 284 15.61 15.29 -5.91
N LYS A 285 14.48 15.92 -6.26
CA LYS A 285 13.60 15.49 -7.36
C LYS A 285 14.37 15.37 -8.69
N THR A 286 15.26 16.30 -8.99
CA THR A 286 16.03 16.34 -10.25
C THR A 286 17.06 15.21 -10.33
N ILE A 287 17.73 14.89 -9.22
CA ILE A 287 18.61 13.72 -9.09
C ILE A 287 17.80 12.42 -9.20
N ILE A 288 16.63 12.32 -8.56
CA ILE A 288 15.73 11.16 -8.69
C ILE A 288 15.28 10.97 -10.15
N ARG A 289 14.96 12.07 -10.88
CA ARG A 289 14.60 12.02 -12.31
C ARG A 289 15.78 11.57 -13.17
N HIS A 290 17.01 11.98 -12.87
CA HIS A 290 18.24 11.50 -13.54
C HIS A 290 18.48 10.00 -13.30
N GLN A 291 18.43 9.54 -12.05
CA GLN A 291 18.61 8.12 -11.73
C GLN A 291 17.48 7.26 -12.33
N LYS A 292 16.20 7.70 -12.31
CA LYS A 292 15.11 6.98 -13.00
C LYS A 292 15.35 6.86 -14.51
N ARG A 293 15.92 7.87 -15.18
CA ARG A 293 16.29 7.79 -16.61
C ARG A 293 17.40 6.78 -16.84
N LYS A 294 18.47 6.82 -16.04
CA LYS A 294 19.61 5.89 -16.12
C LYS A 294 19.17 4.44 -15.98
N GLN A 295 18.32 4.14 -14.99
CA GLN A 295 17.75 2.80 -14.77
C GLN A 295 16.84 2.29 -15.91
N ALA A 296 16.34 3.18 -16.78
CA ALA A 296 15.57 2.79 -17.96
C ALA A 296 16.46 2.38 -19.16
N PHE A 297 17.72 2.80 -19.18
CA PHE A 297 18.73 2.35 -20.15
C PHE A 297 19.55 1.15 -19.66
N GLU A 298 19.66 0.96 -18.34
CA GLU A 298 20.28 -0.24 -17.75
C GLU A 298 19.40 -1.49 -17.95
N ALA A 299 20.03 -2.67 -17.95
CA ALA A 299 19.31 -3.93 -18.05
C ALA A 299 18.37 -4.11 -16.84
N ARG A 300 17.06 -4.26 -17.11
CA ARG A 300 16.00 -4.39 -16.09
C ARG A 300 16.40 -5.37 -14.98
N GLY A 301 16.37 -4.90 -13.73
CA GLY A 301 16.62 -5.73 -12.55
C GLY A 301 18.03 -5.62 -11.93
N ARG A 302 18.94 -4.80 -12.47
CA ARG A 302 20.30 -4.63 -11.90
C ARG A 302 20.42 -3.63 -10.76
N SER A 303 19.45 -2.74 -10.61
CA SER A 303 19.51 -1.58 -9.71
C SER A 303 18.22 -1.40 -8.91
N PHE A 304 18.32 -0.80 -7.72
CA PHE A 304 17.17 -0.18 -7.03
C PHE A 304 17.37 1.32 -6.86
N LEU A 305 16.28 2.08 -6.95
CA LEU A 305 16.20 3.47 -6.52
C LEU A 305 14.99 3.58 -5.58
N THR A 306 15.23 4.02 -4.35
CA THR A 306 14.19 4.33 -3.37
C THR A 306 14.38 5.75 -2.86
N TYR A 307 13.27 6.43 -2.58
CA TYR A 307 13.29 7.80 -2.08
C TYR A 307 12.25 8.04 -1.00
N PHE A 308 12.52 8.98 -0.10
CA PHE A 308 11.55 9.46 0.86
C PHE A 308 11.71 10.96 1.07
N PHE A 309 10.58 11.64 1.13
CA PHE A 309 10.48 13.06 1.45
C PHE A 309 9.86 13.14 2.84
N PHE A 310 10.67 13.49 3.84
CA PHE A 310 10.18 13.83 5.17
C PHE A 310 9.41 15.15 5.11
N LYS A 311 8.38 15.27 5.95
CA LYS A 311 7.58 16.50 6.09
C LYS A 311 7.00 16.67 7.47
N HIS A 312 6.96 17.91 7.93
CA HIS A 312 6.31 18.30 9.18
C HIS A 312 4.77 18.27 9.08
N ASP A 313 4.22 18.60 7.90
CA ASP A 313 2.78 18.76 7.64
C ASP A 313 2.01 17.45 7.36
N ALA A 314 2.70 16.30 7.38
CA ALA A 314 2.11 15.01 7.04
C ALA A 314 2.54 13.91 8.02
N GLU A 315 1.57 13.30 8.69
CA GLU A 315 1.83 12.28 9.72
C GLU A 315 2.50 11.01 9.15
N ASP A 316 2.21 10.67 7.89
CA ASP A 316 2.86 9.58 7.15
C ASP A 316 4.29 9.93 6.67
N ARG A 317 4.82 11.10 7.05
CA ARG A 317 6.10 11.66 6.58
C ARG A 317 7.07 12.11 7.67
N ARG A 318 6.68 12.13 8.95
CA ARG A 318 7.53 12.69 10.02
C ARG A 318 8.43 11.68 10.77
N THR A 319 8.37 10.37 10.48
CA THR A 319 9.06 9.32 11.27
C THR A 319 9.91 8.34 10.45
N ALA A 320 10.98 7.79 11.04
CA ALA A 320 11.78 6.72 10.45
C ALA A 320 10.96 5.44 10.20
N ARG A 321 9.93 5.18 11.01
CA ARG A 321 8.96 4.09 10.75
C ARG A 321 8.26 4.30 9.41
N SER A 322 7.70 5.49 9.21
CA SER A 322 6.98 5.85 7.98
C SER A 322 7.90 5.85 6.74
N MET A 323 9.15 6.31 6.90
CA MET A 323 10.21 6.21 5.89
C MET A 323 10.44 4.76 5.45
N LEU A 324 10.64 3.84 6.40
CA LEU A 324 10.93 2.43 6.10
C LEU A 324 9.72 1.72 5.47
N GLN A 325 8.50 1.98 5.95
CA GLN A 325 7.26 1.48 5.35
C GLN A 325 7.16 1.90 3.86
N HIS A 326 7.47 3.16 3.55
CA HIS A 326 7.48 3.69 2.18
C HIS A 326 8.62 3.15 1.31
N ILE A 327 9.82 2.94 1.87
CA ILE A 327 10.96 2.33 1.16
C ILE A 327 10.64 0.87 0.79
N ILE A 328 10.12 0.08 1.75
CA ILE A 328 9.69 -1.30 1.51
C ILE A 328 8.61 -1.33 0.43
N MET A 329 7.61 -0.44 0.50
CA MET A 329 6.54 -0.41 -0.50
C MET A 329 7.02 -0.05 -1.92
N GLN A 330 8.05 0.79 -2.06
CA GLN A 330 8.70 1.04 -3.36
C GLN A 330 9.41 -0.21 -3.91
N LEU A 331 10.13 -0.94 -3.06
CA LEU A 331 10.82 -2.18 -3.46
C LEU A 331 9.84 -3.29 -3.84
N VAL A 332 8.76 -3.43 -3.07
CA VAL A 332 7.63 -4.34 -3.35
C VAL A 332 6.96 -4.03 -4.69
N ASN A 333 6.81 -2.74 -5.05
CA ASN A 333 6.29 -2.32 -6.35
C ASN A 333 7.31 -2.49 -7.51
N ALA A 334 8.61 -2.63 -7.21
CA ALA A 334 9.69 -2.71 -8.20
C ALA A 334 10.26 -4.14 -8.42
N ASP A 335 9.87 -5.12 -7.59
CA ASP A 335 10.28 -6.52 -7.72
C ASP A 335 9.27 -7.50 -7.11
N GLU A 336 8.70 -8.37 -7.96
CA GLU A 336 7.71 -9.41 -7.57
C GLU A 336 8.31 -10.48 -6.62
N THR A 337 9.64 -10.60 -6.57
CA THR A 337 10.36 -11.46 -5.62
C THR A 337 10.36 -10.82 -4.23
N ILE A 338 10.58 -9.50 -4.15
CA ILE A 338 10.55 -8.74 -2.89
C ILE A 338 9.12 -8.65 -2.37
N MET A 339 8.12 -8.48 -3.25
CA MET A 339 6.71 -8.57 -2.88
C MET A 339 6.41 -9.86 -2.12
N ARG A 340 6.92 -11.02 -2.56
CA ARG A 340 6.72 -12.31 -1.88
C ARG A 340 7.54 -12.48 -0.62
N PHE A 341 8.80 -12.04 -0.62
CA PHE A 341 9.63 -12.03 0.59
C PHE A 341 9.03 -11.16 1.70
N ALA A 342 8.59 -9.94 1.37
CA ALA A 342 7.91 -9.04 2.30
C ALA A 342 6.56 -9.62 2.76
N TYR A 343 5.78 -10.22 1.85
CA TYR A 343 4.52 -10.87 2.21
C TYR A 343 4.74 -12.02 3.21
N GLU A 344 5.56 -13.03 2.87
CA GLU A 344 5.83 -14.18 3.73
C GLU A 344 6.43 -13.77 5.10
N ARG A 345 7.31 -12.76 5.10
CA ARG A 345 7.94 -12.27 6.32
C ARG A 345 6.99 -11.45 7.21
N LEU A 346 6.12 -10.62 6.64
CA LEU A 346 5.17 -9.80 7.42
C LEU A 346 3.88 -10.53 7.78
N SER A 347 3.49 -11.56 7.02
CA SER A 347 2.33 -12.42 7.35
C SER A 347 2.61 -13.36 8.51
N THR A 348 3.88 -13.64 8.82
CA THR A 348 4.31 -14.48 9.96
C THR A 348 4.59 -13.68 11.24
N MET A 349 4.29 -12.38 11.25
CA MET A 349 4.56 -11.47 12.38
C MET A 349 3.26 -10.90 12.96
N GLU A 350 3.00 -11.07 14.26
CA GLU A 350 1.82 -10.49 14.95
C GLU A 350 1.87 -8.95 14.99
N SER A 351 3.05 -8.38 15.23
CA SER A 351 3.34 -6.96 15.12
C SER A 351 4.65 -6.74 14.35
N THR A 352 4.87 -5.54 13.82
CA THR A 352 6.09 -5.22 13.07
C THR A 352 6.82 -4.08 13.76
N GLU A 353 7.90 -4.40 14.47
CA GLU A 353 8.73 -3.42 15.15
C GLU A 353 9.55 -2.57 14.17
N LEU A 354 10.14 -1.48 14.68
CA LEU A 354 11.08 -0.68 13.89
C LEU A 354 12.31 -1.50 13.47
N ALA A 355 12.78 -2.43 14.31
CA ALA A 355 13.89 -3.32 14.00
C ALA A 355 13.58 -4.27 12.83
N ASP A 356 12.35 -4.80 12.74
CA ASP A 356 11.93 -5.64 11.62
C ASP A 356 11.81 -4.85 10.32
N LEU A 357 11.27 -3.62 10.37
CA LEU A 357 11.22 -2.72 9.22
C LEU A 357 12.64 -2.36 8.73
N LYS A 358 13.55 -2.00 9.66
CA LYS A 358 14.97 -1.72 9.36
C LYS A 358 15.65 -2.90 8.68
N LYS A 359 15.45 -4.12 9.21
CA LYS A 359 16.01 -5.35 8.64
C LYS A 359 15.39 -5.71 7.29
N LEU A 360 14.06 -5.68 7.17
CA LEU A 360 13.34 -5.99 5.94
C LEU A 360 13.71 -5.01 4.82
N ALA A 361 13.86 -3.72 5.11
CA ALA A 361 14.36 -2.73 4.16
C ALA A 361 15.80 -3.04 3.73
N SER A 362 16.71 -3.30 4.67
CA SER A 362 18.13 -3.62 4.35
C SER A 362 18.28 -4.91 3.52
N ASP A 363 17.64 -6.02 3.92
CA ASP A 363 17.66 -7.29 3.18
C ASP A 363 17.02 -7.12 1.79
N SER A 364 15.98 -6.29 1.65
CA SER A 364 15.32 -6.02 0.36
C SER A 364 16.17 -5.16 -0.57
N MET A 365 16.72 -4.03 -0.09
CA MET A 365 17.52 -3.10 -0.89
C MET A 365 18.82 -3.73 -1.40
N THR A 366 19.45 -4.57 -0.58
CA THR A 366 20.75 -5.19 -0.90
C THR A 366 20.65 -6.45 -1.77
N SER A 367 19.44 -6.86 -2.16
CA SER A 367 19.19 -8.00 -3.05
C SER A 367 19.49 -7.75 -4.55
N ARG A 368 19.93 -6.53 -4.92
CA ARG A 368 20.43 -6.17 -6.26
C ARG A 368 21.88 -5.65 -6.19
N PRO A 369 22.69 -5.81 -7.26
CA PRO A 369 24.10 -5.39 -7.27
C PRO A 369 24.34 -3.91 -6.97
N THR A 370 23.38 -3.05 -7.31
CA THR A 370 23.44 -1.60 -7.08
C THR A 370 22.15 -1.10 -6.43
N ALA A 371 22.27 -0.13 -5.53
CA ALA A 371 21.13 0.50 -4.87
C ALA A 371 21.39 2.00 -4.65
N THR A 372 20.34 2.81 -4.74
CA THR A 372 20.41 4.24 -4.44
C THR A 372 19.25 4.65 -3.52
N LEU A 373 19.59 5.28 -2.40
CA LEU A 373 18.65 5.86 -1.44
C LEU A 373 18.71 7.39 -1.54
N VAL A 374 17.56 8.06 -1.60
CA VAL A 374 17.45 9.52 -1.51
C VAL A 374 16.50 9.89 -0.38
N LEU A 375 17.02 10.50 0.69
CA LEU A 375 16.22 11.09 1.77
C LEU A 375 16.28 12.61 1.65
N ASP A 376 15.13 13.26 1.61
CA ASP A 376 14.99 14.73 1.56
C ASP A 376 14.13 15.24 2.71
N GLY A 377 14.43 16.47 3.18
CA GLY A 377 13.72 17.11 4.28
C GLY A 377 14.01 16.53 5.67
N LEU A 378 15.21 15.99 5.93
CA LEU A 378 15.52 15.35 7.23
C LEU A 378 15.30 16.27 8.45
N ASP A 379 15.41 17.59 8.27
CA ASP A 379 15.08 18.63 9.26
C ASP A 379 13.56 18.82 9.52
N GLU A 380 12.70 18.21 8.71
CA GLU A 380 11.24 18.20 8.89
C GLU A 380 10.73 16.93 9.62
N ALA A 381 11.61 16.02 10.02
CA ALA A 381 11.25 14.86 10.83
C ALA A 381 11.07 15.24 12.32
N VAL A 382 10.18 14.53 13.03
CA VAL A 382 9.81 14.89 14.41
C VAL A 382 10.87 14.43 15.43
N ASP A 383 11.09 15.24 16.47
CA ASP A 383 11.97 14.96 17.61
C ASP A 383 13.33 14.35 17.20
N SER A 384 13.57 13.07 17.52
CA SER A 384 14.83 12.33 17.29
C SER A 384 14.79 11.36 16.10
N GLU A 385 13.76 11.45 15.27
CA GLU A 385 13.64 10.68 14.03
C GLU A 385 14.77 10.95 13.00
N PRO A 386 15.39 12.15 12.89
CA PRO A 386 16.57 12.35 12.05
C PRO A 386 17.74 11.44 12.47
N GLU A 387 18.06 11.41 13.76
CA GLU A 387 19.14 10.59 14.33
C GLU A 387 18.89 9.09 14.12
N ILE A 388 17.64 8.64 14.33
CA ILE A 388 17.22 7.24 14.12
C ILE A 388 17.36 6.84 12.64
N SER A 389 16.99 7.74 11.73
CA SER A 389 17.05 7.54 10.27
C SER A 389 18.49 7.49 9.76
N ILE A 390 19.32 8.44 10.21
CA ILE A 390 20.74 8.53 9.85
C ILE A 390 21.52 7.35 10.44
N ASN A 391 21.26 6.95 11.69
CA ASN A 391 21.91 5.77 12.29
C ASN A 391 21.62 4.49 11.49
N TRP A 392 20.38 4.28 11.04
CA TRP A 392 20.05 3.14 10.19
C TRP A 392 20.81 3.21 8.85
N CYS A 393 20.83 4.37 8.18
CA CYS A 393 21.56 4.54 6.92
C CYS A 393 23.06 4.23 7.07
N LEU A 394 23.70 4.80 8.09
CA LEU A 394 25.16 4.78 8.25
C LEU A 394 25.69 3.50 8.89
N ASN A 395 25.07 3.03 9.98
CA ASN A 395 25.61 1.95 10.81
C ASN A 395 25.00 0.57 10.46
N GLU A 396 23.74 0.54 10.04
CA GLU A 396 23.02 -0.71 9.77
C GLU A 396 23.04 -1.05 8.26
N LEU A 397 22.48 -0.18 7.43
CA LEU A 397 22.25 -0.41 6.00
C LEU A 397 23.55 -0.53 5.20
N LEU A 398 24.52 0.38 5.39
CA LEU A 398 25.84 0.29 4.74
C LEU A 398 26.63 -0.96 5.19
N THR A 399 26.44 -1.42 6.43
CA THR A 399 27.07 -2.66 6.93
C THR A 399 26.49 -3.89 6.21
N VAL A 400 25.16 -3.95 6.05
CA VAL A 400 24.51 -5.01 5.26
C VAL A 400 24.94 -4.95 3.80
N ALA A 401 24.99 -3.76 3.18
CA ALA A 401 25.44 -3.56 1.80
C ALA A 401 26.88 -4.04 1.57
N ARG A 402 27.81 -3.68 2.47
CA ARG A 402 29.20 -4.17 2.45
C ARG A 402 29.28 -5.70 2.56
N SER A 403 28.49 -6.32 3.43
CA SER A 403 28.49 -7.79 3.63
C SER A 403 27.88 -8.58 2.46
N SER A 404 26.99 -7.97 1.69
CA SER A 404 26.28 -8.58 0.55
C SER A 404 26.94 -8.30 -0.81
N GLY A 405 27.94 -7.40 -0.84
CA GLY A 405 28.57 -6.96 -2.09
C GLY A 405 27.73 -5.95 -2.91
N CYS A 406 26.74 -5.31 -2.29
CA CYS A 406 25.90 -4.29 -2.92
C CYS A 406 26.63 -2.93 -2.98
N ASP A 407 26.69 -2.32 -4.17
CA ASP A 407 27.06 -0.91 -4.32
C ASP A 407 25.87 -0.01 -3.95
N LEU A 408 25.78 0.31 -2.66
CA LEU A 408 24.78 1.24 -2.13
C LEU A 408 25.33 2.67 -2.09
N LYS A 409 24.60 3.58 -2.73
CA LYS A 409 24.79 5.03 -2.70
C LYS A 409 23.65 5.70 -1.94
N ILE A 410 23.97 6.64 -1.06
CA ILE A 410 23.02 7.35 -0.20
C ILE A 410 23.18 8.85 -0.43
N LEU A 411 22.07 9.52 -0.76
CA LEU A 411 21.94 10.96 -0.78
C LEU A 411 21.01 11.38 0.37
N LEU A 412 21.52 12.25 1.24
CA LEU A 412 20.79 12.85 2.33
C LEU A 412 20.66 14.36 2.05
N CYS A 413 19.46 14.92 2.19
CA CYS A 413 19.22 16.35 1.99
C CYS A 413 18.54 16.95 3.22
N GLY A 414 19.03 18.12 3.65
CA GLY A 414 18.47 18.81 4.82
C GLY A 414 19.08 20.18 5.09
N GLN A 415 18.55 20.89 6.09
CA GLN A 415 19.05 22.18 6.53
C GLN A 415 20.37 22.08 7.30
N ARG A 416 21.05 23.23 7.45
CA ARG A 416 22.13 23.41 8.41
C ARG A 416 21.58 23.95 9.74
N ASP A 417 20.97 23.05 10.50
CA ASP A 417 20.37 23.34 11.81
C ASP A 417 21.34 23.10 12.99
N GLY A 418 22.59 22.73 12.71
CA GLY A 418 23.58 22.30 13.70
C GLY A 418 23.46 20.84 14.13
N ARG A 419 22.27 20.21 14.03
CA ARG A 419 22.06 18.79 14.33
C ARG A 419 22.57 17.92 13.19
N LEU A 420 22.08 18.18 11.97
CA LEU A 420 22.49 17.45 10.77
C LEU A 420 23.96 17.72 10.42
N ASP A 421 24.44 18.94 10.69
CA ASP A 421 25.85 19.30 10.51
C ASP A 421 26.78 18.47 11.37
N LEU A 422 26.44 18.22 12.64
CA LEU A 422 27.23 17.38 13.55
C LEU A 422 27.31 15.94 13.02
N LEU A 423 26.16 15.35 12.69
CA LEU A 423 26.03 13.95 12.26
C LEU A 423 26.66 13.66 10.88
N LEU A 424 26.67 14.65 9.99
CA LEU A 424 27.10 14.50 8.59
C LEU A 424 28.37 15.30 8.25
N SER A 425 29.06 15.83 9.26
CA SER A 425 30.33 16.57 9.15
C SER A 425 31.45 15.79 8.44
N SER A 426 31.50 14.47 8.62
CA SER A 426 32.56 13.58 8.11
C SER A 426 32.38 13.10 6.67
N HIS A 427 31.28 13.48 5.99
CA HIS A 427 30.90 12.96 4.67
C HIS A 427 31.01 14.02 3.57
N ALA A 428 30.92 13.62 2.30
CA ALA A 428 30.96 14.56 1.20
C ALA A 428 29.76 15.53 1.25
N GLN A 429 30.02 16.84 1.32
CA GLN A 429 28.96 17.86 1.42
C GLN A 429 28.91 18.77 0.19
N ILE A 430 27.71 18.99 -0.37
CA ILE A 430 27.40 20.07 -1.31
C ILE A 430 26.55 21.10 -0.56
N ARG A 431 27.08 22.32 -0.42
CA ARG A 431 26.46 23.43 0.32
C ARG A 431 25.96 24.47 -0.69
N LEU A 432 24.65 24.62 -0.82
CA LEU A 432 24.03 25.40 -1.91
C LEU A 432 24.37 26.89 -1.85
N ASP A 433 24.58 27.43 -0.65
CA ASP A 433 25.05 28.79 -0.37
C ASP A 433 26.55 29.02 -0.70
N MET A 434 27.27 27.98 -1.13
CA MET A 434 28.70 28.01 -1.44
C MET A 434 29.03 27.40 -2.83
N VAL A 435 28.07 27.40 -3.76
CA VAL A 435 28.26 26.89 -5.13
C VAL A 435 27.87 27.96 -6.15
N ASP A 436 28.86 28.49 -6.87
CA ASP A 436 28.66 29.53 -7.89
C ASP A 436 27.65 29.11 -8.97
N ALA A 437 27.64 27.83 -9.36
CA ALA A 437 26.67 27.31 -10.32
C ALA A 437 25.21 27.32 -9.82
N HIS A 438 24.99 27.25 -8.50
CA HIS A 438 23.68 27.42 -7.89
C HIS A 438 23.27 28.89 -7.88
N GLN A 439 24.19 29.78 -7.49
CA GLN A 439 24.00 31.23 -7.54
C GLN A 439 23.72 31.72 -8.98
N ASN A 440 24.38 31.16 -9.99
CA ASN A 440 24.14 31.43 -11.40
C ASN A 440 22.73 31.00 -11.86
N ASP A 441 22.15 29.94 -11.26
CA ASP A 441 20.76 29.56 -11.54
C ASP A 441 19.75 30.47 -10.82
N ILE A 442 20.09 31.00 -9.63
CA ILE A 442 19.32 32.08 -8.98
C ILE A 442 19.35 33.33 -9.87
N GLU A 443 20.51 33.73 -10.40
CA GLU A 443 20.64 34.90 -11.27
C GLU A 443 19.85 34.73 -12.59
N LYS A 444 19.90 33.54 -13.22
CA LYS A 444 19.05 33.23 -14.40
C LYS A 444 17.57 33.33 -14.08
N PHE A 445 17.13 32.79 -12.94
CA PHE A 445 15.74 32.90 -12.48
C PHE A 445 15.35 34.36 -12.23
N THR A 446 16.19 35.11 -11.51
CA THR A 446 16.00 36.54 -11.24
C THR A 446 15.87 37.32 -12.55
N ARG A 447 16.77 37.12 -13.51
CA ARG A 447 16.72 37.74 -14.86
C ARG A 447 15.42 37.40 -15.60
N GLN A 448 14.92 36.16 -15.53
CA GLN A 448 13.64 35.78 -16.16
C GLN A 448 12.40 36.39 -15.50
N GLN A 449 12.43 36.78 -14.23
CA GLN A 449 11.33 37.58 -13.63
C GLN A 449 11.56 39.08 -13.83
N ALA A 450 12.80 39.56 -13.77
CA ALA A 450 13.18 40.95 -14.01
C ALA A 450 12.73 41.41 -15.40
N ALA A 451 12.87 40.57 -16.43
CA ALA A 451 12.36 40.86 -17.77
C ALA A 451 10.83 41.10 -17.83
N LYS A 452 10.06 40.48 -16.92
CA LYS A 452 8.61 40.68 -16.79
C LYS A 452 8.29 41.98 -16.05
N ILE A 453 9.08 42.31 -15.01
CA ILE A 453 9.01 43.57 -14.27
C ILE A 453 9.35 44.73 -15.21
N ARG A 454 10.42 44.60 -16.00
CA ARG A 454 10.81 45.51 -17.09
C ARG A 454 9.70 45.67 -18.11
N ALA A 455 9.08 44.60 -18.60
CA ALA A 455 7.95 44.68 -19.52
C ALA A 455 6.70 45.37 -18.92
N ARG A 456 6.51 45.31 -17.59
CA ARG A 456 5.41 45.98 -16.87
C ARG A 456 5.68 47.47 -16.63
N PHE A 457 6.88 47.82 -16.19
CA PHE A 457 7.23 49.19 -15.74
C PHE A 457 8.12 49.97 -16.73
N GLN A 458 8.47 49.39 -17.87
CA GLN A 458 9.27 50.01 -18.95
C GLN A 458 10.71 50.38 -18.55
N LEU A 459 11.32 49.56 -17.67
CA LEU A 459 12.67 49.75 -17.17
C LEU A 459 13.74 49.73 -18.29
N THR A 460 14.79 50.52 -18.09
CA THR A 460 16.03 50.47 -18.88
C THR A 460 16.82 49.19 -18.59
N ASP A 461 17.75 48.83 -19.48
CA ASP A 461 18.68 47.71 -19.27
C ASP A 461 19.50 47.88 -17.97
N GLN A 462 19.90 49.11 -17.65
CA GLN A 462 20.68 49.41 -16.44
C GLN A 462 19.87 49.20 -15.15
N GLU A 463 18.57 49.52 -15.16
CA GLU A 463 17.67 49.27 -14.02
C GLU A 463 17.36 47.78 -13.86
N GLU A 464 17.21 47.04 -14.98
CA GLU A 464 17.09 45.59 -14.97
C GLU A 464 18.35 44.91 -14.39
N ASP A 465 19.55 45.27 -14.86
CA ASP A 465 20.80 44.72 -14.32
C ASP A 465 21.04 45.11 -12.85
N ASN A 466 20.70 46.35 -12.45
CA ASN A 466 20.76 46.77 -11.04
C ASN A 466 19.80 45.95 -10.17
N LEU A 467 18.57 45.70 -10.63
CA LEU A 467 17.58 44.86 -9.95
C LEU A 467 18.08 43.42 -9.80
N ILE A 468 18.65 42.84 -10.87
CA ILE A 468 19.20 41.50 -10.88
C ILE A 468 20.36 41.38 -9.88
N ALA A 469 21.29 42.35 -9.89
CA ALA A 469 22.43 42.40 -8.98
C ALA A 469 22.00 42.53 -7.52
N LYS A 470 21.07 43.46 -7.21
CA LYS A 470 20.57 43.68 -5.83
C LYS A 470 19.90 42.42 -5.28
N ILE A 471 18.95 41.83 -6.01
CA ILE A 471 18.19 40.65 -5.56
C ILE A 471 19.09 39.42 -5.46
N SER A 472 19.94 39.16 -6.44
CA SER A 472 20.81 37.97 -6.43
C SER A 472 21.87 38.08 -5.32
N THR A 473 22.36 39.27 -4.99
CA THR A 473 23.30 39.46 -3.87
C THR A 473 22.60 39.22 -2.53
N THR A 474 21.44 39.86 -2.29
CA THR A 474 20.74 39.75 -1.00
C THR A 474 20.13 38.38 -0.77
N SER A 475 19.86 37.59 -1.83
CA SER A 475 19.29 36.24 -1.71
C SER A 475 20.19 35.24 -0.99
N LYS A 476 21.53 35.44 -0.92
CA LYS A 476 22.46 34.63 -0.13
C LYS A 476 22.26 33.10 -0.33
N GLY A 477 22.12 32.66 -1.59
CA GLY A 477 21.85 31.26 -1.95
C GLY A 477 20.40 30.78 -1.76
N MET A 478 19.42 31.66 -1.61
CA MET A 478 18.02 31.33 -1.33
C MET A 478 17.06 31.69 -2.49
N PHE A 479 16.69 30.69 -3.29
CA PHE A 479 15.66 30.81 -4.33
C PHE A 479 14.32 31.38 -3.83
N LEU A 480 13.88 30.98 -2.64
CA LEU A 480 12.62 31.45 -2.05
C LEU A 480 12.61 32.96 -1.80
N TYR A 481 13.70 33.55 -1.29
CA TYR A 481 13.80 34.99 -1.11
C TYR A 481 13.67 35.72 -2.46
N ALA A 482 14.45 35.29 -3.46
CA ALA A 482 14.40 35.88 -4.79
C ALA A 482 12.99 35.82 -5.37
N LYS A 483 12.33 34.65 -5.32
CA LYS A 483 10.94 34.47 -5.76
C LYS A 483 9.98 35.40 -5.01
N VAL A 484 10.04 35.44 -3.67
CA VAL A 484 9.08 36.18 -2.83
C VAL A 484 9.19 37.70 -3.05
N VAL A 485 10.42 38.22 -3.24
CA VAL A 485 10.67 39.64 -3.56
C VAL A 485 10.29 39.97 -5.01
N LEU A 486 10.62 39.12 -5.98
CA LEU A 486 10.26 39.32 -7.39
C LEU A 486 8.74 39.25 -7.61
N ASP A 487 8.05 38.26 -7.02
CA ASP A 487 6.57 38.21 -7.01
C ASP A 487 5.98 39.44 -6.30
N ASN A 488 6.63 40.01 -5.27
CA ASN A 488 6.17 41.22 -4.57
C ASN A 488 6.22 42.44 -5.51
N LEU A 489 7.40 42.71 -6.09
CA LEU A 489 7.67 43.83 -6.99
C LEU A 489 6.83 43.75 -8.28
N ALA A 490 6.75 42.57 -8.90
CA ALA A 490 5.96 42.34 -10.13
C ALA A 490 4.45 42.56 -9.96
N MET A 491 3.97 42.68 -8.72
CA MET A 491 2.56 42.92 -8.37
C MET A 491 2.25 44.38 -7.97
N MET A 492 3.22 45.31 -8.01
CA MET A 492 3.00 46.71 -7.60
C MET A 492 2.18 47.53 -8.59
N ASP A 493 1.33 48.42 -8.07
CA ASP A 493 0.30 49.11 -8.89
C ASP A 493 0.88 50.29 -9.70
N SER A 494 2.02 50.84 -9.31
CA SER A 494 2.70 51.95 -10.00
C SER A 494 4.24 51.83 -9.97
N ILE A 495 4.93 52.57 -10.86
CA ILE A 495 6.40 52.58 -10.91
C ILE A 495 7.02 53.26 -9.67
N GLN A 496 6.39 54.32 -9.14
CA GLN A 496 6.81 54.97 -7.90
C GLN A 496 6.88 53.96 -6.74
N GLU A 497 5.88 53.09 -6.57
CA GLU A 497 5.90 52.06 -5.52
C GLU A 497 7.04 51.03 -5.68
N PHE A 498 7.45 50.79 -6.91
CA PHE A 498 8.56 49.90 -7.26
C PHE A 498 9.90 50.56 -6.97
N GLU A 499 10.04 51.86 -7.24
CA GLU A 499 11.19 52.69 -6.86
C GLU A 499 11.28 52.84 -5.33
N ASP A 500 10.16 53.14 -4.66
CA ASP A 500 10.04 53.30 -3.20
C ASP A 500 10.49 52.04 -2.43
N GLU A 501 10.24 50.82 -2.94
CA GLU A 501 10.70 49.54 -2.34
C GLU A 501 12.11 49.14 -2.83
N LEU A 502 12.71 49.90 -3.76
CA LEU A 502 14.09 49.71 -4.24
C LEU A 502 15.11 50.70 -3.66
N GLU A 503 14.73 51.65 -2.82
CA GLU A 503 15.69 52.46 -2.06
C GLU A 503 16.49 51.60 -1.04
N GLY A 504 17.37 52.24 -0.27
CA GLY A 504 18.28 51.56 0.67
C GLY A 504 17.55 51.02 1.89
N ASP A 505 17.03 51.93 2.71
CA ASP A 505 16.33 51.63 3.98
C ASP A 505 15.01 50.86 3.77
N THR A 506 14.48 50.90 2.54
CA THR A 506 13.20 50.31 2.14
C THR A 506 13.34 49.01 1.35
N PHE A 507 14.49 48.32 1.40
CA PHE A 507 14.63 46.97 0.83
C PHE A 507 14.71 45.88 1.91
N PRO A 508 14.13 44.67 1.73
CA PRO A 508 14.25 43.59 2.72
C PRO A 508 15.63 42.91 2.69
N GLU A 509 16.33 42.85 3.82
CA GLU A 509 17.63 42.15 3.92
C GLU A 509 17.50 40.62 4.08
N ASP A 510 16.31 40.14 4.44
CA ASP A 510 15.98 38.75 4.77
C ASP A 510 14.49 38.41 4.43
N LEU A 511 14.10 37.14 4.67
CA LEU A 511 12.73 36.66 4.42
C LEU A 511 11.67 37.24 5.36
N ASP A 512 11.99 37.46 6.63
CA ASP A 512 11.02 37.92 7.63
C ASP A 512 10.66 39.38 7.37
N GLN A 513 11.64 40.20 6.96
CA GLN A 513 11.42 41.54 6.43
C GLN A 513 10.60 41.52 5.13
N ALA A 514 10.88 40.60 4.21
CA ALA A 514 10.12 40.47 2.97
C ALA A 514 8.65 40.11 3.25
N TYR A 515 8.40 39.12 4.11
CA TYR A 515 7.05 38.73 4.54
C TYR A 515 6.32 39.87 5.24
N GLU A 516 6.99 40.64 6.10
CA GLU A 516 6.37 41.81 6.74
C GLU A 516 5.96 42.84 5.69
N ARG A 517 6.84 43.21 4.75
CA ARG A 517 6.52 44.18 3.69
C ARG A 517 5.30 43.75 2.86
N ILE A 518 5.25 42.48 2.46
CA ILE A 518 4.11 41.91 1.74
C ILE A 518 2.85 41.98 2.61
N ALA A 519 2.91 41.54 3.87
CA ALA A 519 1.80 41.57 4.81
C ALA A 519 1.30 43.01 5.05
N GLN A 520 2.19 43.97 5.31
CA GLN A 520 1.86 45.38 5.44
C GLN A 520 1.18 45.92 4.18
N ARG A 521 1.69 45.62 2.98
CA ARG A 521 1.06 46.04 1.72
C ARG A 521 -0.36 45.50 1.60
N ILE A 522 -0.55 44.19 1.67
CA ILE A 522 -1.88 43.57 1.43
C ILE A 522 -2.89 43.81 2.56
N LEU A 523 -2.43 44.06 3.80
CA LEU A 523 -3.30 44.28 4.96
C LEU A 523 -3.52 45.75 5.32
N LYS A 524 -2.55 46.66 5.09
CA LYS A 524 -2.65 48.09 5.45
C LYS A 524 -3.01 48.99 4.27
N ARG A 525 -2.47 48.74 3.06
CA ARG A 525 -2.71 49.60 1.86
C ARG A 525 -4.13 49.48 1.32
N HIS A 526 -4.80 48.36 1.56
CA HIS A 526 -6.12 48.08 1.00
C HIS A 526 -7.23 48.23 2.05
N GLY A 527 -8.37 48.83 1.66
CA GLY A 527 -9.48 49.13 2.56
C GLY A 527 -10.06 47.90 3.30
N PRO A 528 -10.82 48.13 4.39
CA PRO A 528 -11.16 47.11 5.41
C PRO A 528 -12.02 45.92 4.94
N SER A 529 -12.46 45.90 3.68
CA SER A 529 -13.06 44.72 3.04
C SER A 529 -12.01 43.74 2.50
N ARG A 530 -10.94 44.25 1.87
CA ARG A 530 -9.83 43.42 1.35
C ARG A 530 -8.98 42.87 2.49
N HIS A 531 -8.65 43.69 3.50
CA HIS A 531 -7.99 43.25 4.74
C HIS A 531 -8.67 42.01 5.35
N ARG A 532 -9.99 42.07 5.60
CA ARG A 532 -10.77 40.95 6.17
C ARG A 532 -10.84 39.74 5.25
N THR A 533 -10.77 39.93 3.93
CA THR A 533 -10.71 38.83 2.96
C THR A 533 -9.35 38.14 2.98
N VAL A 534 -8.25 38.91 2.99
CA VAL A 534 -6.88 38.39 3.07
C VAL A 534 -6.67 37.61 4.38
N LYS A 535 -7.01 38.20 5.54
CA LYS A 535 -6.84 37.52 6.82
C LYS A 535 -7.61 36.20 6.89
N LYS A 536 -8.87 36.15 6.40
CA LYS A 536 -9.63 34.90 6.31
C LYS A 536 -8.95 33.87 5.39
N ILE A 537 -8.50 34.23 4.20
CA ILE A 537 -7.82 33.27 3.30
C ILE A 537 -6.54 32.73 3.96
N LEU A 538 -5.69 33.59 4.52
CA LEU A 538 -4.45 33.18 5.17
C LEU A 538 -4.72 32.27 6.38
N GLY A 539 -5.65 32.66 7.26
CA GLY A 539 -6.06 31.85 8.41
C GLY A 539 -6.57 30.47 8.00
N TRP A 540 -7.47 30.41 7.02
CA TRP A 540 -8.05 29.16 6.53
C TRP A 540 -7.06 28.26 5.79
N VAL A 541 -6.08 28.82 5.07
CA VAL A 541 -5.02 28.04 4.39
C VAL A 541 -3.97 27.53 5.39
N ILE A 542 -3.73 28.27 6.48
CA ILE A 542 -2.79 27.90 7.54
C ILE A 542 -3.37 26.87 8.50
N CYS A 543 -4.64 26.98 8.90
CA CYS A 543 -5.27 26.07 9.87
C CYS A 543 -5.90 24.81 9.23
N ALA A 544 -5.81 24.65 7.91
CA ALA A 544 -6.44 23.52 7.22
C ALA A 544 -5.57 22.25 7.28
N ALA A 545 -6.19 21.13 7.69
CA ALA A 545 -5.58 19.80 7.79
C ALA A 545 -5.26 19.16 6.42
N ARG A 546 -5.55 19.86 5.32
CA ARG A 546 -5.03 19.60 3.98
C ARG A 546 -5.04 20.89 3.15
N PRO A 547 -4.18 21.02 2.12
CA PRO A 547 -4.30 22.08 1.13
C PRO A 547 -5.73 22.19 0.58
N LEU A 548 -6.28 23.41 0.63
CA LEU A 548 -7.63 23.73 0.19
C LEU A 548 -7.66 23.99 -1.31
N ARG A 549 -8.74 23.61 -1.98
CA ARG A 549 -8.98 23.99 -3.38
C ARG A 549 -9.55 25.40 -3.41
N TRP A 550 -9.27 26.15 -4.48
CA TRP A 550 -9.72 27.54 -4.57
C TRP A 550 -11.24 27.66 -4.46
N ARG A 551 -12.01 26.73 -5.05
CA ARG A 551 -13.48 26.71 -4.88
C ARG A 551 -13.92 26.45 -3.43
N GLU A 552 -13.18 25.65 -2.66
CA GLU A 552 -13.52 25.35 -1.26
C GLU A 552 -13.44 26.64 -0.42
N ILE A 553 -12.40 27.44 -0.65
CA ILE A 553 -12.24 28.79 -0.08
C ILE A 553 -13.35 29.74 -0.59
N GLN A 554 -13.71 29.67 -1.87
CA GLN A 554 -14.81 30.48 -2.44
C GLN A 554 -16.18 30.15 -1.80
N SER A 555 -16.54 28.87 -1.71
CA SER A 555 -17.79 28.43 -1.08
C SER A 555 -17.87 28.89 0.38
N ARG A 556 -16.77 28.87 1.16
CA ARG A 556 -16.76 29.39 2.53
C ARG A 556 -16.92 30.92 2.63
N PHE A 557 -16.70 31.69 1.56
CA PHE A 557 -17.12 33.10 1.50
C PHE A 557 -18.60 33.29 1.15
N CYS A 558 -19.22 32.31 0.50
CA CYS A 558 -20.63 32.35 0.09
C CYS A 558 -21.58 31.77 1.15
N ILE A 559 -21.14 30.77 1.91
CA ILE A 559 -21.94 30.06 2.93
C ILE A 559 -21.94 30.83 4.26
N ASP A 560 -23.14 31.11 4.76
CA ASP A 560 -23.43 31.59 6.12
C ASP A 560 -24.07 30.43 6.89
N ALA A 561 -23.25 29.69 7.63
CA ALA A 561 -23.68 28.46 8.31
C ALA A 561 -24.69 28.72 9.43
N ASP A 562 -24.58 29.85 10.14
CA ASP A 562 -25.51 30.25 11.19
C ASP A 562 -26.92 30.57 10.63
N LYS A 563 -27.00 31.20 9.45
CA LYS A 563 -28.28 31.47 8.77
C LYS A 563 -28.74 30.34 7.86
N MET A 564 -27.93 29.30 7.67
CA MET A 564 -28.14 28.19 6.73
C MET A 564 -28.42 28.69 5.29
N THR A 565 -27.63 29.64 4.79
CA THR A 565 -27.78 30.20 3.44
C THR A 565 -26.46 30.22 2.67
N CYS A 566 -26.52 30.17 1.33
CA CYS A 566 -25.37 30.46 0.47
C CYS A 566 -25.72 31.60 -0.49
N ASN A 567 -24.82 32.58 -0.62
CA ASN A 567 -24.95 33.70 -1.55
C ASN A 567 -23.75 33.75 -2.50
N ILE A 568 -23.94 33.23 -3.71
CA ILE A 568 -22.94 33.20 -4.80
C ILE A 568 -22.44 34.61 -5.23
N ARG A 569 -23.14 35.70 -4.84
CA ARG A 569 -22.64 37.07 -5.06
C ARG A 569 -21.43 37.43 -4.19
N ASN A 570 -21.12 36.64 -3.16
CA ASN A 570 -19.93 36.82 -2.33
C ASN A 570 -18.64 36.22 -2.95
N LEU A 571 -18.72 35.54 -4.10
CA LEU A 571 -17.54 35.05 -4.82
C LEU A 571 -16.54 36.19 -5.05
N ARG A 572 -15.26 35.94 -4.77
CA ARG A 572 -14.19 36.89 -5.06
C ARG A 572 -13.83 36.80 -6.55
N ARG A 573 -13.87 37.95 -7.23
CA ARG A 573 -13.53 38.06 -8.66
C ARG A 573 -12.03 37.94 -8.90
N ASP A 574 -11.23 38.46 -7.98
CA ASP A 574 -9.78 38.33 -7.98
C ASP A 574 -9.34 36.89 -7.67
N SER A 575 -8.25 36.45 -8.30
CA SER A 575 -7.62 35.15 -7.99
C SER A 575 -6.96 35.15 -6.61
N CYS A 576 -6.74 33.96 -6.02
CA CYS A 576 -6.08 33.86 -4.72
C CYS A 576 -4.69 34.52 -4.69
N LYS A 577 -3.91 34.41 -5.78
CA LYS A 577 -2.59 35.05 -5.93
C LYS A 577 -2.69 36.58 -6.09
N SER A 578 -3.79 37.12 -6.63
CA SER A 578 -4.06 38.58 -6.61
C SER A 578 -4.42 39.06 -5.20
N ILE A 579 -5.24 38.30 -4.46
CA ILE A 579 -5.71 38.71 -3.12
C ILE A 579 -4.58 38.63 -2.09
N CYS A 580 -3.88 37.51 -2.02
CA CYS A 580 -2.86 37.21 -0.99
C CYS A 580 -1.41 37.36 -1.47
N SER A 581 -1.19 37.78 -2.72
CA SER A 581 0.12 38.08 -3.30
C SER A 581 1.13 36.92 -3.14
N SER A 582 2.41 37.23 -2.92
CA SER A 582 3.52 36.28 -2.81
C SER A 582 3.53 35.41 -1.54
N LEU A 583 2.59 35.57 -0.61
CA LEU A 583 2.48 34.71 0.58
C LEU A 583 1.87 33.33 0.26
N VAL A 584 1.11 33.22 -0.82
CA VAL A 584 0.46 31.97 -1.27
C VAL A 584 1.01 31.53 -2.62
N ASP A 585 0.91 30.24 -2.90
CA ASP A 585 1.02 29.68 -4.23
C ASP A 585 -0.27 28.97 -4.63
N VAL A 586 -0.50 28.90 -5.95
CA VAL A 586 -1.67 28.28 -6.56
C VAL A 586 -1.20 27.23 -7.56
N ALA A 587 -1.28 25.97 -7.19
CA ALA A 587 -0.89 24.84 -8.03
C ALA A 587 -2.09 24.32 -8.84
N LYS A 588 -1.85 23.88 -10.07
CA LYS A 588 -2.80 23.04 -10.81
C LYS A 588 -2.74 21.60 -10.31
N CYS A 589 -3.90 21.00 -10.07
CA CYS A 589 -4.05 19.65 -9.54
C CYS A 589 -4.56 18.72 -10.64
N ASP A 590 -3.63 18.32 -11.51
CA ASP A 590 -3.86 17.52 -12.72
C ASP A 590 -3.95 16.03 -12.36
N LEU A 591 -4.98 15.66 -11.59
CA LEU A 591 -5.16 14.31 -11.05
C LEU A 591 -5.51 13.25 -12.11
N PHE A 592 -6.00 13.67 -13.28
CA PHE A 592 -6.40 12.80 -14.38
C PHE A 592 -6.14 13.50 -15.72
N PRO A 593 -5.52 12.86 -16.74
CA PRO A 593 -5.19 13.51 -18.02
C PRO A 593 -6.37 14.02 -18.87
N SER A 594 -7.61 13.68 -18.49
CA SER A 594 -8.85 14.01 -19.21
C SER A 594 -9.89 14.75 -18.37
N VAL A 595 -9.50 15.30 -17.21
CA VAL A 595 -10.40 16.05 -16.30
C VAL A 595 -9.77 17.41 -16.02
N GLU A 596 -10.59 18.47 -15.93
CA GLU A 596 -10.07 19.82 -15.79
C GLU A 596 -9.20 20.01 -14.52
N SER A 597 -8.12 20.79 -14.71
CA SER A 597 -7.14 21.15 -13.70
C SER A 597 -7.75 22.03 -12.60
N GLU A 598 -7.91 21.51 -11.39
CA GLU A 598 -8.34 22.32 -10.24
C GLU A 598 -7.20 23.16 -9.69
N GLN A 599 -7.51 24.37 -9.21
CA GLN A 599 -6.56 25.16 -8.42
C GLN A 599 -6.55 24.70 -6.95
N VAL A 600 -5.38 24.32 -6.45
CA VAL A 600 -5.08 24.09 -5.03
C VAL A 600 -4.27 25.27 -4.51
N VAL A 601 -4.65 25.79 -3.35
CA VAL A 601 -3.98 26.90 -2.66
C VAL A 601 -3.15 26.34 -1.51
N SER A 602 -1.91 26.79 -1.40
CA SER A 602 -1.04 26.57 -0.24
C SER A 602 -0.31 27.87 0.12
N MET A 603 0.31 27.90 1.29
CA MET A 603 1.34 28.91 1.57
C MET A 603 2.52 28.72 0.61
N VAL A 604 3.25 29.82 0.32
CA VAL A 604 4.43 29.82 -0.57
C VAL A 604 5.57 28.93 -0.03
N HIS A 605 5.69 28.86 1.30
CA HIS A 605 6.61 28.02 2.05
C HIS A 605 6.20 28.03 3.54
N GLU A 606 6.59 27.02 4.32
CA GLU A 606 6.29 26.94 5.75
C GLU A 606 6.85 28.14 6.55
N THR A 607 7.97 28.72 6.12
CA THR A 607 8.53 29.95 6.72
C THR A 607 7.54 31.11 6.73
N ALA A 608 6.68 31.24 5.71
CA ALA A 608 5.61 32.25 5.69
C ALA A 608 4.51 31.94 6.73
N THR A 609 4.17 30.65 6.92
CA THR A 609 3.24 30.20 7.98
C THR A 609 3.79 30.54 9.36
N LYS A 610 5.03 30.12 9.64
CA LYS A 610 5.74 30.40 10.90
C LYS A 610 5.84 31.90 11.17
N TYR A 611 6.14 32.70 10.14
CA TYR A 611 6.16 34.16 10.24
C TYR A 611 4.81 34.75 10.66
N LEU A 612 3.73 34.43 9.94
CA LEU A 612 2.40 35.02 10.14
C LEU A 612 1.77 34.66 11.49
N ILE A 613 2.10 33.47 12.02
CA ILE A 613 1.72 33.04 13.37
C ILE A 613 2.55 33.79 14.42
N ARG A 614 3.88 33.82 14.27
CA ARG A 614 4.81 34.47 15.22
C ARG A 614 4.57 35.98 15.34
N ASN A 615 4.21 36.66 14.25
CA ASN A 615 3.86 38.09 14.25
C ASN A 615 2.37 38.35 14.57
N GLY A 616 1.63 37.37 15.12
CA GLY A 616 0.24 37.53 15.57
C GLY A 616 -0.78 37.89 14.48
N THR A 617 -0.39 37.86 13.20
CA THR A 617 -1.28 38.19 12.08
C THR A 617 -2.36 37.14 11.93
N VAL A 618 -2.00 35.87 12.15
CA VAL A 618 -2.90 34.71 12.19
C VAL A 618 -2.79 34.05 13.56
N ASN A 619 -3.90 33.96 14.28
CA ASN A 619 -3.96 33.24 15.57
C ASN A 619 -4.48 31.83 15.31
N LEU A 620 -3.57 30.85 15.24
CA LEU A 620 -3.86 29.48 14.81
C LEU A 620 -5.02 28.84 15.61
N LEU A 621 -5.07 29.06 16.93
CA LEU A 621 -6.13 28.53 17.79
C LEU A 621 -7.50 29.18 17.49
N GLU A 622 -7.55 30.48 17.21
CA GLU A 622 -8.81 31.15 16.84
C GLU A 622 -9.30 30.74 15.45
N GLU A 623 -8.39 30.50 14.49
CA GLU A 623 -8.76 29.98 13.17
C GLU A 623 -9.20 28.51 13.22
N HIS A 624 -8.65 27.68 14.12
CA HIS A 624 -9.17 26.33 14.39
C HIS A 624 -10.56 26.37 15.06
N VAL A 625 -10.81 27.31 15.99
CA VAL A 625 -12.15 27.51 16.58
C VAL A 625 -13.16 27.95 15.52
N ASP A 626 -12.85 28.93 14.65
CA ASP A 626 -13.75 29.36 13.55
C ASP A 626 -14.00 28.21 12.57
N MET A 627 -12.96 27.43 12.22
CA MET A 627 -13.08 26.26 11.35
C MET A 627 -13.91 25.13 11.97
N ALA A 628 -13.73 24.80 13.25
CA ALA A 628 -14.50 23.77 13.95
C ALA A 628 -15.98 24.16 14.07
N LEU A 629 -16.26 25.39 14.54
CA LEU A 629 -17.62 25.93 14.65
C LEU A 629 -18.31 25.98 13.29
N PHE A 630 -17.61 26.44 12.24
CA PHE A 630 -18.15 26.46 10.88
C PHE A 630 -18.48 25.05 10.39
N CYS A 631 -17.54 24.10 10.49
CA CYS A 631 -17.74 22.72 10.02
C CYS A 631 -18.90 22.02 10.74
N CYS A 632 -19.00 22.14 12.07
CA CYS A 632 -20.10 21.55 12.83
C CYS A 632 -21.45 22.17 12.41
N ARG A 633 -21.61 23.49 12.49
CA ARG A 633 -22.88 24.17 12.14
C ARG A 633 -23.29 23.93 10.70
N TYR A 634 -22.32 23.89 9.79
CA TYR A 634 -22.54 23.57 8.38
C TYR A 634 -23.06 22.13 8.21
N LEU A 635 -22.46 21.13 8.83
CA LEU A 635 -22.93 19.73 8.74
C LEU A 635 -24.24 19.47 9.53
N SER A 636 -24.57 20.28 10.53
CA SER A 636 -25.89 20.29 11.19
C SER A 636 -26.98 21.02 10.38
N SER A 637 -26.61 21.79 9.36
CA SER A 637 -27.55 22.68 8.66
C SER A 637 -28.62 21.93 7.85
N ARG A 638 -29.76 22.61 7.64
CA ARG A 638 -30.97 22.06 7.01
C ARG A 638 -30.74 21.13 5.80
N PRO A 639 -29.84 21.43 4.83
CA PRO A 639 -29.64 20.59 3.65
C PRO A 639 -29.09 19.18 3.91
N PHE A 640 -28.53 18.92 5.09
CA PHE A 640 -28.04 17.60 5.50
C PHE A 640 -29.02 16.84 6.41
N THR A 641 -29.87 17.55 7.15
CA THR A 641 -30.61 16.99 8.31
C THR A 641 -32.12 16.83 8.07
N THR A 642 -32.71 17.68 7.23
CA THR A 642 -34.16 17.63 6.94
C THR A 642 -34.54 16.57 5.89
N GLY A 643 -35.82 16.18 5.90
CA GLY A 643 -36.36 15.13 5.02
C GLY A 643 -36.06 15.39 3.54
N LYS A 644 -35.56 14.36 2.85
CA LYS A 644 -35.07 14.41 1.48
C LYS A 644 -36.09 15.04 0.51
N HIS A 645 -35.56 15.69 -0.53
CA HIS A 645 -36.25 16.16 -1.76
C HIS A 645 -36.90 17.57 -1.81
N GLN A 646 -37.09 18.30 -0.71
CA GLN A 646 -37.60 19.69 -0.80
C GLN A 646 -36.46 20.74 -0.76
N ASN A 647 -36.36 21.53 -1.83
CA ASN A 647 -35.42 22.64 -2.10
C ASN A 647 -33.92 22.36 -2.29
N ILE A 648 -33.42 21.12 -2.09
CA ILE A 648 -31.98 20.79 -2.30
C ILE A 648 -31.44 21.23 -3.68
N SER A 649 -32.27 21.27 -4.72
CA SER A 649 -31.86 21.77 -6.04
C SER A 649 -31.40 23.24 -6.05
N ALA A 650 -31.97 24.08 -5.19
CA ALA A 650 -31.56 25.48 -5.04
C ALA A 650 -30.25 25.60 -4.25
N ASP A 651 -30.07 24.77 -3.21
CA ASP A 651 -28.82 24.67 -2.45
C ASP A 651 -27.66 24.25 -3.36
N ILE A 652 -27.88 23.24 -4.23
CA ILE A 652 -26.94 22.82 -5.27
C ILE A 652 -26.62 23.98 -6.24
N GLN A 653 -27.63 24.65 -6.80
CA GLN A 653 -27.43 25.78 -7.72
C GLN A 653 -26.73 26.98 -7.08
N SER A 654 -26.86 27.17 -5.76
CA SER A 654 -26.14 28.20 -5.01
C SER A 654 -24.66 27.86 -4.73
N GLY A 655 -24.24 26.61 -4.93
CA GLY A 655 -22.91 26.13 -4.55
C GLY A 655 -22.74 25.86 -3.05
N TYR A 656 -23.83 25.51 -2.34
CA TYR A 656 -23.82 25.24 -0.90
C TYR A 656 -22.91 24.05 -0.54
N PHE A 657 -22.64 23.11 -1.45
CA PHE A 657 -21.96 21.85 -1.16
C PHE A 657 -20.45 21.87 -1.50
N GLY A 658 -19.93 22.94 -2.11
CA GLY A 658 -18.52 23.05 -2.50
C GLY A 658 -17.48 22.97 -1.38
N PHE A 659 -17.88 23.00 -0.10
CA PHE A 659 -17.01 22.76 1.07
C PHE A 659 -17.24 21.40 1.77
N LEU A 660 -18.24 20.61 1.34
CA LEU A 660 -18.65 19.35 1.97
C LEU A 660 -17.52 18.33 2.09
N ASP A 661 -16.74 18.13 1.03
CA ASP A 661 -15.61 17.20 1.01
C ASP A 661 -14.56 17.52 2.08
N TYR A 662 -14.37 18.81 2.43
CA TYR A 662 -13.47 19.21 3.51
C TYR A 662 -14.11 18.97 4.88
N ALA A 663 -15.27 19.60 5.11
CA ALA A 663 -15.94 19.58 6.42
C ALA A 663 -16.20 18.16 6.91
N ALA A 664 -16.81 17.30 6.08
CA ALA A 664 -17.18 15.94 6.47
C ALA A 664 -15.99 15.03 6.82
N SER A 665 -14.77 15.37 6.38
CA SER A 665 -13.56 14.55 6.63
C SER A 665 -12.55 15.16 7.60
N HIS A 666 -12.65 16.45 7.96
CA HIS A 666 -11.67 17.13 8.81
C HIS A 666 -12.27 17.90 10.00
N TYR A 667 -13.60 17.89 10.22
CA TYR A 667 -14.21 18.59 11.37
C TYR A 667 -13.63 18.14 12.72
N GLY A 668 -13.44 16.81 12.89
CA GLY A 668 -12.90 16.22 14.12
C GLY A 668 -11.46 16.66 14.43
N VAL A 669 -10.62 16.85 13.41
CA VAL A 669 -9.23 17.31 13.58
C VAL A 669 -9.21 18.69 14.22
N HIS A 670 -10.07 19.60 13.77
CA HIS A 670 -10.12 20.96 14.34
C HIS A 670 -10.71 21.02 15.75
N ILE A 671 -11.51 20.02 16.15
CA ILE A 671 -11.94 19.87 17.55
C ILE A 671 -10.74 19.41 18.39
N GLN A 672 -9.97 18.42 17.91
CA GLN A 672 -8.80 17.89 18.60
C GLN A 672 -7.69 18.93 18.82
N GLU A 673 -7.38 19.76 17.82
CA GLU A 673 -6.40 20.86 17.96
C GLU A 673 -6.81 21.91 19.01
N VAL A 674 -8.13 22.16 19.15
CA VAL A 674 -8.68 23.07 20.17
C VAL A 674 -8.64 22.45 21.57
N GLU A 675 -8.91 21.14 21.69
CA GLU A 675 -8.78 20.40 22.97
C GLU A 675 -7.31 20.21 23.40
N ALA A 676 -6.37 20.06 22.46
CA ALA A 676 -4.95 19.92 22.75
C ALA A 676 -4.30 21.23 23.27
N SER A 677 -4.93 22.38 23.02
CA SER A 677 -4.39 23.73 23.31
C SER A 677 -4.80 24.30 24.69
N GLU A 678 -5.32 23.49 25.61
CA GLU A 678 -5.89 23.92 26.90
C GLU A 678 -4.83 24.36 27.95
N VAL A 679 -4.33 25.60 27.86
CA VAL A 679 -3.43 26.21 28.89
C VAL A 679 -3.84 27.64 29.32
N SER A 680 -4.90 28.24 28.74
CA SER A 680 -5.27 29.65 28.99
C SER A 680 -6.72 29.82 29.46
N THR A 681 -6.96 30.66 30.46
CA THR A 681 -8.31 31.00 30.96
C THR A 681 -9.21 31.66 29.89
N GLY A 682 -8.65 32.18 28.79
CA GLY A 682 -9.40 32.71 27.66
C GLY A 682 -9.95 31.66 26.68
N SER A 683 -9.48 30.41 26.70
CA SER A 683 -9.95 29.38 25.76
C SER A 683 -11.18 28.61 26.24
N ALA A 684 -11.43 28.53 27.56
CA ALA A 684 -12.50 27.71 28.15
C ALA A 684 -13.91 27.99 27.54
N LEU A 685 -14.36 29.25 27.51
CA LEU A 685 -15.66 29.63 26.93
C LEU A 685 -15.78 29.33 25.42
N ARG A 686 -14.64 29.29 24.71
CA ARG A 686 -14.59 29.02 23.25
C ARG A 686 -14.63 27.53 22.97
N LEU A 687 -13.91 26.76 23.79
CA LEU A 687 -13.92 25.31 23.86
C LEU A 687 -15.32 24.77 24.22
N GLU A 688 -16.02 25.40 25.17
CA GLU A 688 -17.42 25.10 25.49
C GLU A 688 -18.33 25.30 24.27
N ALA A 689 -18.16 26.39 23.51
CA ALA A 689 -18.91 26.62 22.27
C ALA A 689 -18.61 25.59 21.17
N VAL A 690 -17.36 25.11 21.05
CA VAL A 690 -16.98 24.02 20.13
C VAL A 690 -17.60 22.69 20.57
N LYS A 691 -17.56 22.37 21.86
CA LYS A 691 -18.14 21.15 22.45
C LYS A 691 -19.67 21.15 22.34
N ALA A 692 -20.32 22.30 22.48
CA ALA A 692 -21.75 22.49 22.18
C ALA A 692 -22.05 22.22 20.70
N ALA A 693 -21.36 22.88 19.77
CA ALA A 693 -21.56 22.68 18.33
C ALA A 693 -21.29 21.23 17.86
N ALA A 694 -20.36 20.52 18.51
CA ALA A 694 -20.15 19.09 18.28
C ALA A 694 -21.29 18.20 18.81
N THR A 695 -21.98 18.64 19.88
CA THR A 695 -23.19 17.98 20.41
C THR A 695 -24.37 18.24 19.47
N ASP A 696 -24.59 19.49 19.03
CA ASP A 696 -25.60 19.85 18.01
C ASP A 696 -25.43 19.03 16.73
N LEU A 697 -24.18 18.78 16.31
CA LEU A 697 -23.83 17.93 15.16
C LEU A 697 -24.24 16.47 15.35
N ALA A 698 -24.02 15.92 16.54
CA ALA A 698 -24.42 14.57 16.89
C ALA A 698 -25.95 14.44 16.91
N GLU A 699 -26.67 15.34 17.60
CA GLU A 699 -28.13 15.32 17.70
C GLU A 699 -28.82 15.51 16.35
N ALA A 700 -28.31 16.39 15.49
CA ALA A 700 -28.93 16.69 14.20
C ALA A 700 -28.77 15.58 13.15
N ASN A 701 -27.78 14.69 13.31
CA ASN A 701 -27.51 13.55 12.41
C ASN A 701 -28.01 12.20 12.98
N CYS A 702 -27.87 11.95 14.27
CA CYS A 702 -28.19 10.68 14.92
C CYS A 702 -29.64 10.68 15.48
N LYS A 703 -30.59 10.14 14.71
CA LYS A 703 -32.04 10.20 15.03
C LYS A 703 -32.53 9.31 16.18
N GLU A 704 -31.64 8.62 16.87
CA GLU A 704 -31.97 7.82 18.07
C GLU A 704 -31.05 8.19 19.25
N ALA A 705 -31.46 9.20 20.01
CA ALA A 705 -30.97 9.44 21.36
C ALA A 705 -32.07 9.00 22.36
N PRO A 706 -31.94 7.84 23.04
CA PRO A 706 -32.92 7.43 24.04
C PRO A 706 -32.83 8.38 25.24
N ALA A 707 -33.95 9.03 25.57
CA ALA A 707 -34.01 9.90 26.73
C ALA A 707 -33.80 9.10 28.04
N GLN A 708 -33.00 9.65 28.95
CA GLN A 708 -32.80 9.21 30.34
C GLN A 708 -32.00 7.90 30.55
N SER A 709 -30.67 8.00 30.51
CA SER A 709 -29.80 7.48 31.59
C SER A 709 -28.41 8.12 31.51
N GLY A 710 -27.74 8.25 32.66
CA GLY A 710 -26.41 8.88 32.74
C GLY A 710 -25.28 7.93 32.34
N GLN A 711 -24.18 8.51 31.82
CA GLN A 711 -22.95 7.83 31.37
C GLN A 711 -23.11 6.97 30.09
N THR A 712 -23.06 7.63 28.94
CA THR A 712 -22.98 7.00 27.61
C THR A 712 -21.52 6.83 27.15
N ASP A 713 -21.21 5.70 26.49
CA ASP A 713 -19.89 5.42 25.90
C ASP A 713 -19.57 6.39 24.74
N LYS A 714 -18.64 7.33 24.94
CA LYS A 714 -18.16 8.27 23.89
C LYS A 714 -17.80 7.60 22.56
N HIS A 715 -17.21 6.40 22.60
CA HIS A 715 -16.81 5.69 21.39
C HIS A 715 -17.99 5.25 20.51
N LYS A 716 -19.11 4.79 21.10
CA LYS A 716 -20.30 4.37 20.34
C LYS A 716 -20.98 5.54 19.66
N THR A 717 -21.06 6.69 20.34
CA THR A 717 -21.64 7.93 19.79
C THR A 717 -20.83 8.45 18.60
N THR A 718 -19.50 8.40 18.69
CA THR A 718 -18.59 8.88 17.64
C THR A 718 -18.72 8.06 16.36
N GLN A 719 -18.71 6.72 16.46
CA GLN A 719 -18.82 5.83 15.31
C GLN A 719 -20.20 5.92 14.62
N GLY A 720 -21.28 6.12 15.39
CA GLY A 720 -22.61 6.37 14.84
C GLY A 720 -22.70 7.68 14.04
N LEU A 721 -22.03 8.75 14.51
CA LEU A 721 -22.00 10.03 13.83
C LEU A 721 -21.22 9.99 12.51
N GLU A 722 -20.06 9.33 12.46
CA GLU A 722 -19.30 9.16 11.21
C GLU A 722 -20.12 8.45 10.12
N LEU A 723 -20.87 7.40 10.50
CA LEU A 723 -21.77 6.69 9.58
C LEU A 723 -22.93 7.57 9.10
N ALA A 724 -23.55 8.34 9.99
CA ALA A 724 -24.64 9.24 9.62
C ALA A 724 -24.18 10.36 8.65
N ILE A 725 -23.00 10.96 8.89
CA ILE A 725 -22.39 11.95 7.99
C ILE A 725 -22.03 11.30 6.65
N GLN A 726 -21.49 10.07 6.65
CA GLN A 726 -21.13 9.33 5.45
C GLN A 726 -22.34 9.10 4.53
N ASP A 727 -23.46 8.68 5.10
CA ASP A 727 -24.70 8.41 4.35
C ASP A 727 -25.32 9.71 3.84
N ASN A 728 -25.28 10.80 4.62
CA ASN A 728 -25.70 12.13 4.17
C ASN A 728 -24.83 12.64 3.00
N VAL A 729 -23.51 12.43 3.03
CA VAL A 729 -22.61 12.74 1.91
C VAL A 729 -22.95 11.91 0.67
N LEU A 730 -23.25 10.61 0.81
CA LEU A 730 -23.66 9.75 -0.31
C LEU A 730 -24.96 10.25 -0.95
N ILE A 731 -25.96 10.62 -0.14
CA ILE A 731 -27.24 11.18 -0.61
C ILE A 731 -27.01 12.48 -1.38
N VAL A 732 -26.28 13.44 -0.80
CA VAL A 732 -26.02 14.75 -1.43
C VAL A 732 -25.26 14.60 -2.75
N ARG A 733 -24.19 13.79 -2.79
CA ARG A 733 -23.43 13.54 -4.02
C ARG A 733 -24.26 12.90 -5.12
N THR A 734 -25.16 11.97 -4.77
CA THR A 734 -26.11 11.36 -5.72
C THR A 734 -27.06 12.39 -6.30
N LEU A 735 -27.59 13.30 -5.47
CA LEU A 735 -28.47 14.39 -5.92
C LEU A 735 -27.75 15.42 -6.79
N ILE A 736 -26.46 15.72 -6.52
CA ILE A 736 -25.63 16.59 -7.38
C ILE A 736 -25.44 15.96 -8.77
N GLY A 737 -25.15 14.65 -8.84
CA GLY A 737 -25.05 13.92 -10.12
C GLY A 737 -26.33 14.04 -10.96
N LEU A 738 -27.47 13.68 -10.36
CA LEU A 738 -28.80 13.73 -10.99
C LEU A 738 -29.31 15.14 -11.38
N GLN A 739 -28.60 16.20 -10.99
CA GLN A 739 -28.88 17.59 -11.40
C GLN A 739 -27.90 18.08 -12.48
N ARG A 740 -26.66 17.60 -12.48
CA ARG A 740 -25.67 17.90 -13.54
C ARG A 740 -26.08 17.35 -14.90
N GLU A 741 -26.74 16.20 -14.94
CA GLU A 741 -27.31 15.60 -16.16
C GLU A 741 -28.42 16.44 -16.83
N LYS A 742 -28.90 17.50 -16.16
CA LYS A 742 -30.08 18.29 -16.57
C LYS A 742 -29.80 19.77 -16.84
N SER A 743 -28.56 20.21 -16.68
CA SER A 743 -28.22 21.64 -16.54
C SER A 743 -27.05 22.05 -17.42
N GLU A 744 -27.00 23.33 -17.79
CA GLU A 744 -25.79 23.92 -18.40
C GLU A 744 -24.62 23.86 -17.40
N THR A 745 -23.51 23.25 -17.82
CA THR A 745 -22.44 22.79 -16.91
C THR A 745 -21.66 23.93 -16.24
N VAL A 746 -21.53 25.08 -16.90
CA VAL A 746 -20.61 26.18 -16.53
C VAL A 746 -20.81 26.68 -15.09
N ILE A 747 -22.06 26.80 -14.62
CA ILE A 747 -22.34 27.24 -13.24
C ILE A 747 -21.96 26.14 -12.24
N PHE A 748 -22.25 24.88 -12.57
CA PHE A 748 -21.96 23.73 -11.71
C PHE A 748 -20.46 23.48 -11.57
N ASP A 749 -19.67 23.63 -12.62
CA ASP A 749 -18.21 23.42 -12.56
C ASP A 749 -17.51 24.53 -11.76
N ALA A 750 -18.04 25.77 -11.81
CA ALA A 750 -17.57 26.88 -10.98
C ALA A 750 -17.84 26.70 -9.48
N THR A 751 -18.97 26.08 -9.10
CA THR A 751 -19.36 25.89 -7.68
C THR A 751 -18.85 24.59 -7.07
N GLU A 752 -19.06 23.45 -7.73
CA GLU A 752 -18.81 22.12 -7.18
C GLU A 752 -17.54 21.44 -7.75
N GLY A 753 -16.93 22.03 -8.81
CA GLY A 753 -15.71 21.53 -9.47
C GLY A 753 -15.98 20.41 -10.50
N PRO A 754 -14.98 20.03 -11.32
CA PRO A 754 -15.19 19.07 -12.41
C PRO A 754 -15.69 17.70 -11.91
N ILE A 755 -16.47 17.01 -12.74
CA ILE A 755 -17.02 15.68 -12.40
C ILE A 755 -15.87 14.71 -12.06
N ARG A 756 -15.93 14.11 -10.87
CA ARG A 756 -15.01 13.07 -10.40
C ARG A 756 -15.79 12.04 -9.60
N HIS A 757 -15.55 10.76 -9.85
CA HIS A 757 -16.30 9.68 -9.24
C HIS A 757 -15.72 9.37 -7.85
N LYS A 758 -16.23 10.07 -6.82
CA LYS A 758 -15.70 10.05 -5.44
C LYS A 758 -16.21 8.86 -4.63
N CYS A 759 -15.33 8.20 -3.88
CA CYS A 759 -15.73 7.20 -2.88
C CYS A 759 -16.52 7.88 -1.75
N HIS A 760 -17.59 7.26 -1.25
CA HIS A 760 -18.41 7.84 -0.19
C HIS A 760 -17.89 7.56 1.23
N LYS A 761 -17.06 6.52 1.43
CA LYS A 761 -16.46 6.19 2.74
C LYS A 761 -15.50 7.32 3.15
N ILE A 762 -15.79 8.04 4.24
CA ILE A 762 -15.08 9.29 4.63
C ILE A 762 -13.58 9.06 4.83
N GLN A 763 -13.22 7.97 5.51
CA GLN A 763 -11.83 7.62 5.84
C GLN A 763 -11.00 7.14 4.61
N CYS A 764 -11.59 7.06 3.42
CA CYS A 764 -10.90 6.57 2.23
C CYS A 764 -10.09 7.67 1.52
N SER A 765 -8.87 7.37 1.08
CA SER A 765 -8.05 8.30 0.27
C SER A 765 -8.74 8.75 -1.03
N LYS A 766 -9.67 7.95 -1.58
CA LYS A 766 -10.51 8.29 -2.74
C LYS A 766 -11.73 9.16 -2.42
N PHE A 767 -11.96 9.54 -1.15
CA PHE A 767 -13.11 10.35 -0.74
C PHE A 767 -13.10 11.76 -1.34
N ALA A 768 -11.95 12.45 -1.28
CA ALA A 768 -11.79 13.81 -1.80
C ALA A 768 -11.19 13.83 -3.22
N THR A 769 -10.32 12.88 -3.59
CA THR A 769 -9.69 12.85 -4.93
C THR A 769 -10.63 12.29 -6.00
N GLY A 770 -11.36 11.23 -5.65
CA GLY A 770 -12.15 10.40 -6.57
C GLY A 770 -11.32 9.51 -7.50
N CYS A 771 -12.04 8.89 -8.43
CA CYS A 771 -11.58 8.02 -9.51
C CYS A 771 -11.89 8.65 -10.89
N LEU A 772 -11.16 8.21 -11.91
CA LEU A 772 -11.20 8.71 -13.29
C LEU A 772 -12.60 8.63 -13.93
N ASN A 773 -13.27 7.50 -13.77
CA ASN A 773 -14.56 7.19 -14.36
C ASN A 773 -15.40 6.34 -13.39
N GLU A 774 -16.67 6.11 -13.73
CA GLU A 774 -17.59 5.39 -12.87
C GLU A 774 -17.23 3.90 -12.71
N ALA A 775 -16.66 3.25 -13.74
CA ALA A 775 -16.25 1.85 -13.66
C ALA A 775 -15.14 1.65 -12.61
N SER A 776 -14.12 2.52 -12.61
CA SER A 776 -13.07 2.52 -11.57
C SER A 776 -13.59 2.90 -10.18
N LEU A 777 -14.72 3.60 -10.07
CA LEU A 777 -15.39 3.78 -8.78
C LEU A 777 -16.14 2.51 -8.36
N ARG A 778 -16.90 1.87 -9.26
CA ARG A 778 -17.62 0.61 -8.98
C ARG A 778 -16.65 -0.51 -8.56
N GLU A 779 -15.52 -0.64 -9.26
CA GLU A 779 -14.44 -1.57 -8.91
C GLU A 779 -13.86 -1.27 -7.52
N HIS A 780 -13.58 0.00 -7.23
CA HIS A 780 -13.10 0.43 -5.91
C HIS A 780 -14.12 0.16 -4.79
N LEU A 781 -15.42 0.41 -5.03
CA LEU A 781 -16.48 0.15 -4.06
C LEU A 781 -16.71 -1.36 -3.84
N ALA A 782 -16.57 -2.19 -4.86
CA ALA A 782 -16.68 -3.64 -4.72
C ALA A 782 -15.63 -4.26 -3.76
N VAL A 783 -14.49 -3.59 -3.54
CA VAL A 783 -13.50 -3.97 -2.52
C VAL A 783 -14.01 -3.71 -1.10
N HIS A 784 -14.76 -2.61 -0.89
CA HIS A 784 -15.39 -2.27 0.38
C HIS A 784 -16.62 -3.13 0.68
N ASP A 785 -17.52 -3.27 -0.29
CA ASP A 785 -18.87 -3.80 -0.07
C ASP A 785 -19.02 -5.31 -0.39
N ARG A 786 -18.03 -5.91 -1.06
CA ARG A 786 -17.86 -7.36 -1.32
C ARG A 786 -19.16 -8.12 -1.70
N PRO A 787 -19.87 -7.71 -2.76
CA PRO A 787 -21.25 -8.16 -3.00
C PRO A 787 -21.40 -9.63 -3.40
N PHE A 788 -20.36 -10.31 -3.91
CA PHE A 788 -20.46 -11.65 -4.47
C PHE A 788 -20.29 -12.73 -3.39
N ARG A 789 -21.40 -13.14 -2.78
CA ARG A 789 -21.46 -14.10 -1.66
C ARG A 789 -21.62 -15.55 -2.15
N CYS A 790 -21.00 -16.49 -1.45
CA CYS A 790 -21.13 -17.92 -1.76
C CYS A 790 -22.57 -18.41 -1.54
N PRO A 791 -23.15 -19.22 -2.45
CA PRO A 791 -24.52 -19.74 -2.28
C PRO A 791 -24.65 -20.77 -1.15
N HIS A 792 -23.54 -21.40 -0.73
CA HIS A 792 -23.54 -22.37 0.37
C HIS A 792 -23.49 -21.64 1.72
N ALA A 793 -24.62 -21.62 2.44
CA ALA A 793 -24.77 -20.89 3.71
C ALA A 793 -23.74 -21.28 4.79
N ASP A 794 -23.31 -22.56 4.81
CA ASP A 794 -22.31 -23.08 5.76
C ASP A 794 -20.86 -22.66 5.44
N CYS A 795 -20.64 -21.93 4.34
CA CYS A 795 -19.31 -21.52 3.87
C CYS A 795 -18.98 -20.09 4.28
N PHE A 796 -17.75 -19.83 4.76
CA PHE A 796 -17.32 -18.49 5.21
C PHE A 796 -17.53 -17.38 4.15
N ALA A 797 -17.41 -17.73 2.86
CA ALA A 797 -17.61 -16.82 1.74
C ALA A 797 -19.07 -16.38 1.53
N HIS A 798 -20.05 -17.01 2.20
CA HIS A 798 -21.43 -16.53 2.27
C HIS A 798 -21.52 -15.25 3.12
N THR A 799 -20.83 -15.23 4.26
CA THR A 799 -20.80 -14.12 5.22
C THR A 799 -19.81 -13.03 4.83
N VAL A 800 -18.64 -13.39 4.28
CA VAL A 800 -17.56 -12.43 3.94
C VAL A 800 -17.73 -11.82 2.54
N GLY A 801 -18.17 -12.61 1.56
CA GLY A 801 -18.31 -12.19 0.16
C GLY A 801 -16.98 -11.85 -0.56
N TYR A 802 -17.09 -11.67 -1.88
CA TYR A 802 -15.99 -11.31 -2.77
C TYR A 802 -16.28 -10.04 -3.57
N ALA A 803 -15.21 -9.38 -4.04
CA ALA A 803 -15.29 -8.16 -4.86
C ALA A 803 -15.61 -8.41 -6.36
N SER A 804 -15.74 -9.66 -6.81
CA SER A 804 -15.98 -10.00 -8.22
C SER A 804 -16.63 -11.39 -8.40
N PRO A 805 -17.44 -11.63 -9.44
CA PRO A 805 -18.00 -12.96 -9.72
C PRO A 805 -16.92 -14.02 -9.90
N ARG A 806 -15.86 -13.73 -10.66
CA ARG A 806 -14.75 -14.67 -10.93
C ARG A 806 -14.06 -15.21 -9.68
N ARG A 807 -13.91 -14.41 -8.62
CA ARG A 807 -13.40 -14.89 -7.33
C ARG A 807 -14.38 -15.84 -6.62
N LEU A 808 -15.68 -15.59 -6.74
CA LEU A 808 -16.72 -16.50 -6.26
C LEU A 808 -16.76 -17.80 -7.10
N GLU A 809 -16.60 -17.70 -8.42
CA GLU A 809 -16.49 -18.84 -9.34
C GLU A 809 -15.30 -19.72 -8.94
N SER A 810 -14.06 -19.19 -8.91
CA SER A 810 -12.88 -19.96 -8.51
C SER A 810 -12.94 -20.49 -7.06
N HIS A 811 -13.64 -19.81 -6.15
CA HIS A 811 -13.96 -20.37 -4.83
C HIS A 811 -14.92 -21.55 -4.93
N THR A 812 -15.95 -21.46 -5.77
CA THR A 812 -16.94 -22.54 -5.98
C THR A 812 -16.30 -23.75 -6.67
N GLU A 813 -15.36 -23.52 -7.59
CA GLU A 813 -14.54 -24.56 -8.20
C GLU A 813 -13.61 -25.25 -7.18
N ALA A 814 -12.90 -24.47 -6.37
CA ALA A 814 -11.93 -25.01 -5.40
C ALA A 814 -12.55 -25.67 -4.16
N PHE A 815 -13.78 -25.31 -3.77
CA PHE A 815 -14.37 -25.73 -2.50
C PHE A 815 -15.74 -26.44 -2.61
N HIS A 816 -16.48 -26.31 -3.72
CA HIS A 816 -17.87 -26.80 -3.83
C HIS A 816 -18.17 -27.69 -5.05
N GLN A 817 -17.22 -27.89 -5.99
CA GLN A 817 -17.41 -28.86 -7.08
C GLN A 817 -17.45 -30.30 -6.57
N SER A 818 -18.42 -31.10 -7.04
CA SER A 818 -18.48 -32.53 -6.75
C SER A 818 -18.86 -33.38 -7.98
N VAL A 819 -17.97 -34.33 -8.27
CA VAL A 819 -18.16 -35.55 -9.10
C VAL A 819 -18.52 -35.38 -10.59
N SER A 820 -17.51 -35.58 -11.46
CA SER A 820 -17.53 -36.69 -12.43
C SER A 820 -16.22 -36.84 -13.23
N ARG A 821 -15.40 -37.87 -12.90
CA ARG A 821 -14.67 -38.70 -13.88
C ARG A 821 -14.08 -39.98 -13.26
N THR A 822 -14.63 -41.08 -13.75
CA THR A 822 -14.16 -42.47 -13.90
C THR A 822 -12.85 -42.96 -13.23
N LYS A 823 -12.97 -44.12 -12.57
CA LYS A 823 -11.93 -45.06 -12.09
C LYS A 823 -10.50 -44.95 -12.68
N ALA A 824 -9.52 -44.93 -11.78
CA ALA A 824 -8.29 -45.72 -11.86
C ALA A 824 -8.11 -46.50 -10.53
N LEU A 825 -7.29 -47.55 -10.49
CA LEU A 825 -7.18 -48.47 -9.33
C LEU A 825 -5.72 -48.85 -9.01
N PHE A 826 -5.38 -48.81 -7.71
CA PHE A 826 -4.33 -49.60 -7.03
C PHE A 826 -2.84 -49.27 -7.39
N PRO A 827 -1.84 -49.71 -6.59
CA PRO A 827 -1.76 -49.84 -5.11
C PRO A 827 -0.36 -49.41 -4.56
N PRO A 828 0.10 -49.82 -3.35
CA PRO A 828 -0.51 -49.76 -2.00
C PRO A 828 0.35 -48.95 -0.98
N GLU A 829 -0.11 -48.90 0.26
CA GLU A 829 0.67 -48.87 1.52
C GLU A 829 1.98 -48.07 1.60
N LEU A 830 1.92 -46.92 2.28
CA LEU A 830 3.03 -46.44 3.12
C LEU A 830 2.73 -46.78 4.59
N GLU A 831 3.78 -47.08 5.35
CA GLU A 831 3.70 -47.81 6.62
C GLU A 831 2.98 -47.04 7.74
N THR A 832 2.33 -47.80 8.63
CA THR A 832 1.57 -47.31 9.79
C THR A 832 2.47 -46.81 10.92
N GLY A 833 3.13 -45.67 10.69
CA GLY A 833 3.66 -44.82 11.76
C GLY A 833 2.50 -44.26 12.59
N GLY A 834 2.00 -45.06 13.54
CA GLY A 834 0.69 -44.90 14.17
C GLY A 834 0.50 -43.58 14.91
N TRP A 835 -0.03 -42.58 14.20
CA TRP A 835 -0.51 -41.34 14.80
C TRP A 835 -1.58 -41.64 15.85
N ASN A 836 -1.57 -40.86 16.93
CA ASN A 836 -2.72 -40.77 17.82
C ASN A 836 -3.61 -39.57 17.45
N LEU A 837 -4.84 -39.55 17.97
CA LEU A 837 -5.80 -38.47 17.72
C LEU A 837 -5.23 -37.06 18.02
N TYR A 838 -4.39 -36.92 19.06
CA TYR A 838 -3.73 -35.66 19.39
C TYR A 838 -2.75 -35.19 18.29
N GLU A 839 -1.99 -36.11 17.68
CA GLU A 839 -1.10 -35.80 16.55
C GLU A 839 -1.88 -35.41 15.29
N ALA A 840 -2.96 -36.10 14.95
CA ALA A 840 -3.84 -35.71 13.83
C ALA A 840 -4.46 -34.32 14.05
N CYS A 841 -4.98 -34.05 15.26
CA CYS A 841 -5.51 -32.73 15.63
C CYS A 841 -4.47 -31.60 15.56
N LYS A 842 -3.21 -31.89 15.90
CA LYS A 842 -2.09 -30.94 15.83
C LYS A 842 -1.57 -30.74 14.40
N ALA A 843 -1.61 -31.78 13.56
CA ALA A 843 -1.18 -31.74 12.17
C ALA A 843 -2.16 -31.03 11.24
N GLY A 844 -3.43 -30.90 11.63
CA GLY A 844 -4.47 -30.25 10.81
C GLY A 844 -5.27 -31.22 9.93
N ASP A 845 -5.04 -32.52 10.03
CA ASP A 845 -5.71 -33.55 9.23
C ASP A 845 -7.10 -33.91 9.80
N LEU A 846 -8.12 -33.24 9.26
CA LEU A 846 -9.51 -33.50 9.60
C LEU A 846 -10.04 -34.85 9.06
N ALA A 847 -9.42 -35.44 8.02
CA ALA A 847 -9.84 -36.74 7.49
C ALA A 847 -9.43 -37.87 8.46
N GLU A 848 -8.23 -37.76 9.04
CA GLU A 848 -7.70 -38.72 10.00
C GLU A 848 -8.33 -38.56 11.40
N VAL A 849 -8.60 -37.33 11.85
CA VAL A 849 -9.46 -37.08 13.03
C VAL A 849 -10.84 -37.72 12.85
N LYS A 850 -11.44 -37.61 11.65
CA LYS A 850 -12.69 -38.30 11.30
C LYS A 850 -12.53 -39.81 11.17
N ARG A 851 -11.34 -40.37 10.96
CA ARG A 851 -11.08 -41.82 11.00
C ARG A 851 -11.10 -42.31 12.44
N PHE A 852 -10.30 -41.73 13.33
CA PHE A 852 -10.26 -42.10 14.75
C PHE A 852 -11.62 -41.98 15.44
N HIS A 853 -12.43 -40.96 15.11
CA HIS A 853 -13.78 -40.85 15.66
C HIS A 853 -14.69 -42.02 15.22
N ARG A 854 -14.62 -42.43 13.95
CA ARG A 854 -15.37 -43.61 13.44
C ARG A 854 -14.88 -44.93 14.02
N GLU A 855 -13.64 -44.99 14.49
CA GLU A 855 -13.04 -46.14 15.18
C GLU A 855 -13.35 -46.16 16.69
N GLY A 856 -14.17 -45.22 17.18
CA GLY A 856 -14.61 -45.18 18.58
C GLY A 856 -13.57 -44.64 19.57
N VAL A 857 -12.52 -43.97 19.09
CA VAL A 857 -11.53 -43.32 19.96
C VAL A 857 -12.20 -42.16 20.71
N ASN A 858 -12.12 -42.18 22.04
CA ASN A 858 -12.68 -41.11 22.87
C ASN A 858 -11.97 -39.77 22.56
N LEU A 859 -12.75 -38.80 22.06
CA LEU A 859 -12.24 -37.49 21.65
C LEU A 859 -11.78 -36.61 22.82
N GLU A 860 -12.23 -36.89 24.04
CA GLU A 860 -11.75 -36.22 25.27
C GLU A 860 -10.40 -36.77 25.77
N GLY A 861 -9.90 -37.86 25.17
CA GLY A 861 -8.75 -38.63 25.66
C GLY A 861 -7.46 -37.81 25.75
N ALA A 862 -7.10 -37.37 26.97
CA ALA A 862 -5.83 -36.71 27.23
C ALA A 862 -4.66 -37.71 27.18
N ASN A 863 -3.60 -37.36 26.45
CA ASN A 863 -2.37 -38.15 26.41
C ASN A 863 -1.60 -38.01 27.75
N THR A 864 -0.60 -38.87 27.97
CA THR A 864 0.40 -38.90 29.06
C THR A 864 1.03 -37.55 29.46
N LYS A 865 0.86 -36.50 28.64
CA LYS A 865 1.34 -35.12 28.88
C LYS A 865 0.22 -34.09 29.11
N VAL A 866 -0.97 -34.52 29.57
CA VAL A 866 -1.99 -33.64 30.20
C VAL A 866 -2.68 -32.64 29.25
N VAL A 867 -2.60 -32.85 27.93
CA VAL A 867 -3.26 -32.00 26.90
C VAL A 867 -4.32 -32.80 26.14
N THR A 868 -5.48 -32.21 25.89
CA THR A 868 -6.59 -32.82 25.13
C THR A 868 -6.44 -32.60 23.62
N PRO A 869 -7.13 -33.38 22.77
CA PRO A 869 -7.13 -33.16 21.32
C PRO A 869 -7.69 -31.80 20.89
N LEU A 870 -8.66 -31.24 21.63
CA LEU A 870 -9.18 -29.90 21.37
C LEU A 870 -8.15 -28.81 21.68
N CYS A 871 -7.41 -28.91 22.80
CA CYS A 871 -6.28 -28.02 23.07
C CYS A 871 -5.21 -28.12 21.97
N ALA A 872 -4.95 -29.32 21.43
CA ALA A 872 -3.95 -29.55 20.39
C ALA A 872 -4.29 -28.83 19.08
N ALA A 873 -5.55 -28.90 18.64
CA ALA A 873 -6.03 -28.16 17.47
C ALA A 873 -6.10 -26.64 17.72
N ALA A 874 -6.49 -26.24 18.95
CA ALA A 874 -6.72 -24.85 19.31
C ALA A 874 -5.43 -24.05 19.57
N GLU A 875 -4.37 -24.65 20.12
CA GLU A 875 -3.03 -24.06 20.16
C GLU A 875 -2.41 -23.97 18.74
N ALA A 876 -2.76 -24.90 17.85
CA ALA A 876 -2.20 -25.00 16.50
C ALA A 876 -2.97 -24.20 15.41
N GLY A 877 -4.07 -23.52 15.75
CA GLY A 877 -4.84 -22.70 14.80
C GLY A 877 -5.80 -23.48 13.87
N HIS A 878 -6.05 -24.76 14.11
CA HIS A 878 -6.85 -25.61 13.22
C HIS A 878 -8.36 -25.48 13.48
N GLY A 879 -8.92 -24.29 13.20
CA GLY A 879 -10.32 -23.94 13.48
C GLY A 879 -11.36 -24.91 12.89
N HIS A 880 -11.06 -25.55 11.75
CA HIS A 880 -11.90 -26.60 11.15
C HIS A 880 -11.95 -27.90 11.97
N ILE A 881 -10.86 -28.24 12.68
CA ILE A 881 -10.83 -29.35 13.63
C ILE A 881 -11.44 -28.93 14.96
N CYS A 882 -11.15 -27.72 15.47
CA CYS A 882 -11.81 -27.19 16.67
C CYS A 882 -13.33 -27.20 16.51
N LYS A 883 -13.85 -26.75 15.36
CA LYS A 883 -15.27 -26.84 15.05
C LYS A 883 -15.76 -28.29 15.00
N TYR A 884 -15.10 -29.17 14.26
CA TYR A 884 -15.53 -30.58 14.20
C TYR A 884 -15.57 -31.25 15.58
N LEU A 885 -14.60 -30.96 16.46
CA LEU A 885 -14.55 -31.52 17.82
C LEU A 885 -15.69 -30.98 18.71
N VAL A 886 -15.99 -29.67 18.67
CA VAL A 886 -17.09 -29.10 19.47
C VAL A 886 -18.47 -29.44 18.89
N ASP A 887 -18.61 -29.49 17.57
CA ASP A 887 -19.84 -29.96 16.88
C ASP A 887 -20.17 -31.43 17.25
N ASN A 888 -19.19 -32.21 17.71
CA ASN A 888 -19.36 -33.58 18.22
C ASN A 888 -19.35 -33.65 19.78
N GLY A 889 -19.63 -32.52 20.45
CA GLY A 889 -19.99 -32.48 21.87
C GLY A 889 -18.85 -32.20 22.86
N ILE A 890 -17.62 -31.93 22.41
CA ILE A 890 -16.53 -31.56 23.32
C ILE A 890 -16.68 -30.11 23.77
N ASP A 891 -16.74 -29.89 25.08
CA ASP A 891 -16.81 -28.54 25.66
C ASP A 891 -15.46 -27.79 25.54
N PRO A 892 -15.42 -26.58 24.93
CA PRO A 892 -14.24 -25.73 24.98
C PRO A 892 -14.01 -25.02 26.33
N PHE A 893 -14.92 -25.14 27.31
CA PHE A 893 -14.87 -24.51 28.64
C PHE A 893 -14.79 -25.47 29.85
N PRO A 894 -13.96 -26.53 29.84
CA PRO A 894 -14.05 -27.64 30.80
C PRO A 894 -13.71 -27.22 32.25
N TYR A 895 -14.73 -27.18 33.12
CA TYR A 895 -14.60 -26.79 34.54
C TYR A 895 -13.94 -27.89 35.40
N LYS A 896 -12.69 -27.68 35.83
CA LYS A 896 -12.05 -28.44 36.94
C LYS A 896 -11.22 -27.52 37.83
N ARG A 897 -11.32 -27.73 39.15
CA ARG A 897 -10.90 -26.79 40.20
C ARG A 897 -9.62 -27.21 40.95
N ASP A 898 -8.79 -28.04 40.33
CA ASP A 898 -7.65 -28.69 40.99
C ASP A 898 -6.32 -28.04 40.58
N ALA A 899 -5.46 -27.75 41.55
CA ALA A 899 -4.30 -26.86 41.38
C ALA A 899 -3.10 -27.50 40.63
N ARG A 900 -3.32 -28.60 39.90
CA ARG A 900 -2.28 -29.40 39.24
C ARG A 900 -2.67 -30.02 37.87
N SER A 901 -3.71 -29.54 37.17
CA SER A 901 -4.08 -29.92 35.77
C SER A 901 -5.40 -29.25 35.35
N PRO A 902 -5.69 -28.93 34.06
CA PRO A 902 -4.91 -29.06 32.82
C PRO A 902 -4.65 -27.70 32.11
N ARG A 903 -4.15 -27.71 30.86
CA ARG A 903 -4.35 -26.56 29.93
C ARG A 903 -5.78 -26.57 29.39
N ASN A 904 -6.41 -25.40 29.30
CA ASN A 904 -7.77 -25.19 28.79
C ASN A 904 -7.71 -24.75 27.30
N PRO A 905 -8.59 -25.27 26.40
CA PRO A 905 -8.58 -24.87 24.99
C PRO A 905 -8.58 -23.36 24.76
N ILE A 906 -9.44 -22.60 25.45
CA ILE A 906 -9.53 -21.15 25.24
C ILE A 906 -8.29 -20.40 25.73
N THR A 907 -7.59 -20.90 26.77
CA THR A 907 -6.33 -20.27 27.21
C THR A 907 -5.17 -20.54 26.25
N GLY A 908 -5.21 -21.62 25.46
CA GLY A 908 -4.35 -21.81 24.30
C GLY A 908 -4.66 -20.77 23.20
N VAL A 909 -5.92 -20.67 22.79
CA VAL A 909 -6.39 -19.72 21.77
C VAL A 909 -6.02 -18.26 22.09
N ILE A 910 -6.26 -17.82 23.33
CA ILE A 910 -5.93 -16.46 23.80
C ILE A 910 -4.42 -16.22 23.81
N LYS A 911 -3.62 -17.24 24.10
CA LYS A 911 -2.15 -17.15 24.20
C LYS A 911 -1.47 -17.14 22.82
N GLU A 912 -1.99 -17.89 21.85
CA GLU A 912 -1.44 -17.98 20.49
C GLU A 912 -2.23 -17.12 19.47
N SER A 913 -3.09 -16.19 19.94
CA SER A 913 -3.80 -15.17 19.14
C SER A 913 -4.75 -15.65 18.03
N HIS A 914 -5.28 -16.87 18.10
CA HIS A 914 -6.21 -17.42 17.08
C HIS A 914 -7.64 -16.87 17.23
N LEU A 915 -7.84 -15.58 16.94
CA LEU A 915 -9.07 -14.82 17.20
C LEU A 915 -10.32 -15.43 16.55
N GLU A 916 -10.21 -16.06 15.39
CA GLU A 916 -11.33 -16.73 14.71
C GLU A 916 -11.83 -17.96 15.48
N ILE A 917 -10.93 -18.66 16.18
CA ILE A 917 -11.29 -19.78 17.07
C ILE A 917 -11.84 -19.24 18.41
N LEU A 918 -11.37 -18.08 18.86
CA LEU A 918 -11.88 -17.40 20.05
C LEU A 918 -13.33 -16.96 19.84
N GLU A 919 -13.60 -16.29 18.73
CA GLU A 919 -14.95 -15.88 18.32
C GLU A 919 -15.88 -17.08 18.18
N PHE A 920 -15.40 -18.17 17.57
CA PHE A 920 -16.16 -19.42 17.48
C PHE A 920 -16.51 -19.98 18.87
N PHE A 921 -15.54 -20.18 19.77
CA PHE A 921 -15.78 -20.71 21.12
C PHE A 921 -16.75 -19.83 21.93
N LEU A 922 -16.64 -18.50 21.85
CA LEU A 922 -17.51 -17.57 22.60
C LEU A 922 -18.97 -17.56 22.12
N HIS A 923 -19.23 -17.90 20.86
CA HIS A 923 -20.57 -17.95 20.26
C HIS A 923 -21.28 -19.31 20.38
N ILE A 924 -20.62 -20.37 20.86
CA ILE A 924 -21.22 -21.70 21.01
C ILE A 924 -22.30 -21.70 22.09
N GLY A 925 -23.35 -22.51 21.89
CA GLY A 925 -24.66 -22.39 22.57
C GLY A 925 -24.67 -22.56 24.09
N SER A 926 -23.65 -23.18 24.68
CA SER A 926 -23.35 -23.08 26.11
C SER A 926 -22.57 -21.78 26.39
N GLY A 927 -21.37 -21.71 25.83
CA GLY A 927 -20.38 -20.66 26.08
C GLY A 927 -19.83 -20.72 27.53
N PRO A 928 -18.99 -19.75 27.92
CA PRO A 928 -18.45 -19.72 29.26
C PRO A 928 -19.53 -19.32 30.28
N ASP A 929 -19.46 -19.92 31.47
CA ASP A 929 -20.09 -19.36 32.67
C ASP A 929 -19.30 -18.13 33.16
N ASP A 930 -19.84 -17.37 34.12
CA ASP A 930 -19.18 -16.16 34.65
C ASP A 930 -17.77 -16.42 35.21
N SER A 931 -17.48 -17.65 35.69
CA SER A 931 -16.16 -18.02 36.23
C SER A 931 -15.14 -18.23 35.11
N ASN A 932 -15.50 -19.04 34.11
CA ASN A 932 -14.68 -19.31 32.92
C ASN A 932 -14.50 -18.04 32.08
N LEU A 933 -15.50 -17.16 32.03
CA LEU A 933 -15.43 -15.86 31.39
C LEU A 933 -14.48 -14.93 32.13
N ALA A 934 -14.59 -14.83 33.47
CA ALA A 934 -13.68 -14.02 34.28
C ALA A 934 -12.22 -14.51 34.22
N GLU A 935 -12.00 -15.82 34.18
CA GLU A 935 -10.66 -16.40 33.99
C GLU A 935 -10.12 -16.13 32.59
N SER A 936 -10.94 -16.26 31.53
CA SER A 936 -10.54 -15.93 30.15
C SER A 936 -10.14 -14.46 30.01
N ILE A 937 -10.91 -13.54 30.61
CA ILE A 937 -10.58 -12.10 30.65
C ILE A 937 -9.28 -11.86 31.42
N ALA A 938 -9.12 -12.48 32.60
CA ALA A 938 -7.89 -12.37 33.38
C ALA A 938 -6.67 -12.97 32.65
N TRP A 939 -6.86 -13.99 31.80
CA TRP A 939 -5.81 -14.57 30.98
C TRP A 939 -5.44 -13.69 29.78
N ALA A 940 -6.42 -13.10 29.10
CA ALA A 940 -6.16 -12.12 28.02
C ALA A 940 -5.41 -10.88 28.55
N ILE A 941 -5.77 -10.38 29.74
CA ILE A 941 -5.04 -9.32 30.44
C ILE A 941 -3.62 -9.77 30.80
N ARG A 942 -3.45 -10.98 31.36
CA ARG A 942 -2.13 -11.53 31.74
C ARG A 942 -1.22 -11.81 30.54
N ALA A 943 -1.79 -12.11 29.37
CA ALA A 943 -1.09 -12.32 28.11
C ALA A 943 -0.83 -11.02 27.32
N GLY A 944 -1.46 -9.90 27.70
CA GLY A 944 -1.39 -8.64 26.95
C GLY A 944 -2.16 -8.63 25.62
N ASN A 945 -2.97 -9.66 25.35
CA ASN A 945 -3.69 -9.81 24.09
C ASN A 945 -4.93 -8.91 24.06
N SER A 946 -4.73 -7.65 23.65
CA SER A 946 -5.77 -6.62 23.59
C SER A 946 -6.89 -6.95 22.59
N ALA A 947 -6.58 -7.66 21.50
CA ALA A 947 -7.58 -8.09 20.53
C ALA A 947 -8.49 -9.18 21.10
N ALA A 948 -7.91 -10.22 21.73
CA ALA A 948 -8.66 -11.24 22.45
C ALA A 948 -9.49 -10.64 23.60
N LEU A 949 -8.92 -9.72 24.36
CA LEU A 949 -9.62 -9.01 25.43
C LEU A 949 -10.82 -8.20 24.91
N SER A 950 -10.62 -7.42 23.84
CA SER A 950 -11.70 -6.66 23.20
C SER A 950 -12.80 -7.57 22.67
N MET A 951 -12.44 -8.70 22.05
CA MET A 951 -13.36 -9.68 21.49
C MET A 951 -14.20 -10.39 22.56
N ILE A 952 -13.56 -10.83 23.66
CA ILE A 952 -14.28 -11.42 24.80
C ILE A 952 -15.27 -10.40 25.38
N LEU A 953 -14.81 -9.17 25.64
CA LEU A 953 -15.65 -8.10 26.22
C LEU A 953 -16.79 -7.65 25.28
N SER A 954 -16.63 -7.74 23.96
CA SER A 954 -17.70 -7.41 23.00
C SER A 954 -18.73 -8.53 22.81
N ILE A 955 -18.32 -9.80 22.88
CA ILE A 955 -19.21 -10.96 22.64
C ILE A 955 -19.96 -11.39 23.91
N ARG A 956 -19.27 -11.41 25.07
CA ARG A 956 -19.89 -11.64 26.39
C ARG A 956 -19.24 -10.74 27.45
N PRO A 957 -19.81 -9.56 27.76
CA PRO A 957 -19.35 -8.76 28.90
C PRO A 957 -19.61 -9.52 30.23
N PRO A 958 -18.68 -9.50 31.19
CA PRO A 958 -18.82 -10.26 32.45
C PRO A 958 -19.88 -9.63 33.36
N ILE A 959 -20.75 -10.46 33.94
CA ILE A 959 -21.85 -9.98 34.80
C ILE A 959 -21.32 -9.41 36.13
N TYR A 960 -20.19 -9.93 36.63
CA TYR A 960 -19.58 -9.51 37.89
C TYR A 960 -18.08 -9.20 37.74
N HIS A 961 -17.72 -7.92 37.59
CA HIS A 961 -16.32 -7.47 37.55
C HIS A 961 -15.48 -7.86 38.79
N ALA A 962 -16.14 -8.09 39.94
CA ALA A 962 -15.49 -8.41 41.21
C ALA A 962 -14.64 -9.69 41.17
N ASP A 963 -14.95 -10.66 40.31
CA ASP A 963 -14.21 -11.92 40.20
C ASP A 963 -13.02 -11.82 39.23
N VAL A 964 -13.15 -11.03 38.15
CA VAL A 964 -12.00 -10.63 37.31
C VAL A 964 -10.92 -9.94 38.17
N ILE A 965 -11.34 -9.04 39.06
CA ILE A 965 -10.44 -8.28 39.95
C ILE A 965 -9.70 -9.20 40.97
N LYS A 966 -10.23 -10.38 41.30
CA LYS A 966 -9.54 -11.38 42.13
C LYS A 966 -8.50 -12.18 41.35
N LEU A 967 -8.73 -12.40 40.05
CA LEU A 967 -7.90 -13.22 39.16
C LEU A 967 -6.77 -12.43 38.48
N VAL A 968 -6.90 -11.12 38.37
CA VAL A 968 -5.85 -10.18 37.94
C VAL A 968 -5.06 -9.69 39.17
N PRO A 969 -3.74 -9.97 39.29
CA PRO A 969 -2.97 -9.64 40.47
C PRO A 969 -2.66 -8.13 40.57
N GLY A 970 -3.56 -7.38 41.21
CA GLY A 970 -3.43 -5.93 41.39
C GLY A 970 -2.36 -5.52 42.40
N LYS A 971 -1.48 -4.59 42.01
CA LYS A 971 -0.76 -3.75 42.98
C LYS A 971 -1.76 -2.82 43.66
N THR A 972 -1.78 -2.79 44.99
CA THR A 972 -2.75 -2.01 45.78
C THR A 972 -2.33 -0.54 45.95
N PRO A 973 -3.24 0.41 45.71
CA PRO A 973 -3.26 1.70 46.39
C PRO A 973 -3.88 1.57 47.79
N ARG A 974 -3.53 2.48 48.72
CA ARG A 974 -4.01 2.45 50.11
C ARG A 974 -5.27 3.30 50.32
N TYR A 975 -6.23 2.73 51.06
CA TYR A 975 -7.24 3.37 51.92
C TYR A 975 -8.07 4.56 51.40
N PHE A 976 -9.39 4.47 51.54
CA PHE A 976 -10.11 5.22 52.59
C PHE A 976 -11.46 4.57 52.93
N MET A 977 -11.87 4.59 54.20
CA MET A 977 -13.23 4.31 54.66
C MET A 977 -13.82 5.59 55.28
N PRO A 978 -15.15 5.74 55.28
CA PRO A 978 -15.86 5.63 56.56
C PRO A 978 -17.12 4.74 56.47
N GLY A 979 -17.73 4.42 57.61
CA GLY A 979 -18.83 3.45 57.70
C GLY A 979 -20.21 4.01 58.07
N SER A 980 -21.23 3.18 57.83
CA SER A 980 -22.46 3.01 58.62
C SER A 980 -23.27 4.27 59.06
N ASN A 981 -24.46 4.49 58.49
CA ASN A 981 -25.74 3.99 59.06
C ASN A 981 -27.01 4.59 58.41
N MET A 982 -28.08 3.77 58.34
CA MET A 982 -29.53 4.12 58.40
C MET A 982 -30.13 5.07 57.32
N SER A 983 -31.42 5.00 56.95
CA SER A 983 -32.45 3.94 57.05
C SER A 983 -33.68 4.28 56.18
N ASN A 984 -34.35 3.24 55.63
CA ASN A 984 -35.80 3.07 55.32
C ASN A 984 -36.76 4.29 55.49
N GLN A 985 -37.79 4.52 54.67
CA GLN A 985 -38.63 3.66 53.79
C GLN A 985 -39.52 4.56 52.86
N ASN A 986 -40.46 4.17 51.97
CA ASN A 986 -41.07 2.90 51.53
C ASN A 986 -41.73 3.03 50.12
N SER A 987 -42.26 1.93 49.58
CA SER A 987 -43.24 1.79 48.47
C SER A 987 -42.72 2.02 47.02
N THR A 988 -43.20 1.30 45.99
CA THR A 988 -44.21 0.21 45.90
C THR A 988 -43.66 -1.06 45.21
N MET A 989 -44.34 -2.20 45.41
CA MET A 989 -44.04 -3.50 44.78
C MET A 989 -44.92 -3.78 43.55
N LYS A 990 -44.43 -4.56 42.56
CA LYS A 990 -44.82 -5.98 42.41
C LYS A 990 -43.96 -6.77 41.41
N LYS A 991 -43.97 -8.10 41.61
CA LYS A 991 -43.20 -9.13 40.87
C LYS A 991 -44.05 -9.73 39.74
N GLY A 992 -43.43 -10.36 38.74
CA GLY A 992 -44.11 -11.34 37.88
C GLY A 992 -43.33 -11.81 36.66
N PHE A 993 -42.68 -12.97 36.73
CA PHE A 993 -42.29 -13.77 35.55
C PHE A 993 -43.44 -14.72 35.20
N SER A 994 -43.80 -14.85 33.93
CA SER A 994 -44.44 -16.05 33.36
C SER A 994 -44.34 -16.06 31.84
N LEU A 995 -44.29 -17.26 31.23
CA LEU A 995 -44.33 -17.46 29.79
C LEU A 995 -45.79 -17.53 29.30
N HIS A 996 -46.07 -17.01 28.11
CA HIS A 996 -46.66 -17.75 26.97
C HIS A 996 -47.09 -16.81 25.82
N SER A 997 -46.70 -17.11 24.59
CA SER A 997 -47.61 -17.69 23.57
C SER A 997 -47.00 -17.64 22.15
N LEU A 998 -46.95 -18.79 21.50
CA LEU A 998 -46.93 -18.90 20.03
C LEU A 998 -48.39 -18.92 19.57
N THR A 999 -48.75 -18.14 18.54
CA THR A 999 -49.96 -18.44 17.76
C THR A 999 -49.83 -18.01 16.30
N VAL A 1000 -50.08 -18.96 15.39
CA VAL A 1000 -50.17 -18.73 13.94
C VAL A 1000 -51.50 -18.06 13.59
N ARG A 1001 -51.50 -17.15 12.60
CA ARG A 1001 -52.71 -16.86 11.79
C ARG A 1001 -52.35 -16.52 10.34
N SER A 1002 -53.18 -16.98 9.41
CA SER A 1002 -52.91 -16.98 7.97
C SER A 1002 -54.01 -16.30 7.15
N THR A 1003 -53.58 -15.47 6.19
CA THR A 1003 -54.36 -14.93 5.06
C THR A 1003 -53.31 -14.62 3.98
N ARG A 1004 -53.16 -15.30 2.83
CA ARG A 1004 -54.08 -15.91 1.84
C ARG A 1004 -54.65 -14.87 0.85
N SER A 1005 -54.50 -15.17 -0.46
CA SER A 1005 -54.87 -14.37 -1.66
C SER A 1005 -54.16 -13.01 -1.85
N GLY A 1006 -53.81 -12.59 -3.07
CA GLY A 1006 -53.87 -13.29 -4.37
C GLY A 1006 -53.54 -12.38 -5.58
N GLY A 1007 -53.49 -12.97 -6.78
CA GLY A 1007 -53.19 -12.30 -8.07
C GLY A 1007 -51.73 -12.51 -8.53
N THR A 1008 -51.37 -12.97 -9.75
CA THR A 1008 -51.74 -12.60 -11.16
C THR A 1008 -51.12 -11.28 -11.64
N HIS A 1009 -50.57 -11.13 -12.85
CA HIS A 1009 -50.43 -12.07 -13.99
C HIS A 1009 -49.28 -11.62 -14.94
N PHE A 1010 -48.45 -12.57 -15.39
CA PHE A 1010 -47.92 -12.70 -16.78
C PHE A 1010 -47.01 -11.65 -17.48
N PHE A 1011 -46.40 -12.17 -18.57
CA PHE A 1011 -45.55 -11.60 -19.63
C PHE A 1011 -44.18 -11.01 -19.21
N ASP A 1012 -42.99 -11.38 -19.72
CA ASP A 1012 -42.46 -12.23 -20.83
C ASP A 1012 -41.67 -11.42 -21.89
N ASN A 1013 -40.66 -12.06 -22.47
CA ASN A 1013 -39.90 -11.72 -23.69
C ASN A 1013 -39.54 -10.24 -23.99
N SER A 1014 -38.23 -9.93 -24.05
CA SER A 1014 -37.47 -10.07 -25.31
C SER A 1014 -36.05 -9.49 -25.26
N ILE A 1015 -35.17 -10.05 -26.09
CA ILE A 1015 -33.84 -9.51 -26.44
C ILE A 1015 -33.97 -8.80 -27.80
N PRO A 1016 -33.25 -7.69 -28.02
CA PRO A 1016 -32.60 -7.53 -29.31
C PRO A 1016 -31.10 -7.21 -29.19
N SER A 1017 -30.29 -7.98 -29.89
CA SER A 1017 -28.96 -7.56 -30.32
C SER A 1017 -29.07 -6.60 -31.50
N THR A 1018 -28.14 -5.66 -31.67
CA THR A 1018 -27.36 -5.46 -32.92
C THR A 1018 -26.38 -4.27 -32.86
N VAL A 1019 -25.13 -4.57 -33.21
CA VAL A 1019 -24.26 -3.83 -34.15
C VAL A 1019 -24.32 -2.29 -34.16
N ARG A 1020 -23.27 -1.66 -33.61
CA ARG A 1020 -22.23 -1.03 -34.44
C ARG A 1020 -20.89 -0.95 -33.72
#